data_AF-A0A6G4AJY0-F1
#
_entry.id   AF-A0A6G4AJY0-F1
#
_cell.length_a   1.000
_cell.length_b   1.000
_cell.length_c   1.000
_cell.angle_alpha   90.00
_cell.angle_beta   90.00
_cell.angle_gamma   90.00
#
_symmetry.space_group_name_H-M   'P 1'
#
loop_
_entity.id
_entity.type
_entity.pdbx_description
1 polymer ?
#
loop_
_entity_poly.entity_id
_entity_poly.type
_entity_poly.pdbx_seq_one_letter_code
_entity_poly.pdbx_strand_id
1 'polypeptide(L)'
;MWGTEDRAAGWDLDRVIQEGYERSIWTFKSVEAISKHPGALTVEIGRGGDERQFAETLADHPLLHVLNVRANPLERATVFKKRLSAQLLLSKKGAFVEITRSRGGTITRLDLLPPNRVEPIPDPHGDYVSHFEFTTYDGRVRELDPSRVVWLRDPHPTDPFCGVTPLEAAGLSVDLDVKARTYNITFIDNDARPSGIVGIDVDGLDQREIDRIQQRLAPGAQHAGETVVVGSGPGGLNYVDTSTRPRDMNYETLAQTAKDEILSAFGVPESIVGNASERTYANADRESWTFWEHTELPHLALIASAFDLDLDDGWSLRFNTSSVEALEFPRRQRREEARAEWNAGLITVDEYREIAGRRPFNVPHTRALWISPQKAPVPANDQDAAALGVAQDPAAGGAPGLPGTGGSPPPAIASSGPAGSSAADAVAEARAQDAQGTAADDVTAVREAPDGPMGGESAAGAVEQARDNVSLTLPGDAADDVAAARSSVEQPGAGEAAADVDAARSRIEHKELSHDGFEVTDSDFDTTAAAVRAVLTALLARQEGVIVARLHAPKTRKGTRYWQPDGATDLRRGDGPIDGIRVVNAGRWEEETASTLTPILQQTAATTAAALSTSMTGTATMPAAAAAAALAATTMAGRAVAELLSELAAALDVAQAGDATLDRLADTVTAFYRARAAKFIALLAESCAVATVNGAADAAAESAGPAVLRTWVTRGDTRVRPAHQKLDGTTLPAGVPYAVDGTTLRFPGDPFAPTNLTVNCRCRLHYRTGPTTEETP
;
A
#
# COMPACT_ATOMS: atom_id res chain seq x y z
N MET A 1 -11.06 28.55 -29.73
CA MET A 1 -9.90 28.62 -28.81
C MET A 1 -9.83 27.28 -28.12
N TRP A 2 -8.82 26.48 -28.42
CA TRP A 2 -8.65 25.13 -27.88
C TRP A 2 -7.66 25.21 -26.72
N GLY A 3 -8.08 24.78 -25.53
CA GLY A 3 -7.35 25.02 -24.28
C GLY A 3 -7.87 26.23 -23.50
N THR A 4 -7.78 26.15 -22.17
CA THR A 4 -7.92 27.32 -21.29
C THR A 4 -6.61 28.11 -21.34
N GLU A 5 -6.70 29.40 -21.61
CA GLU A 5 -5.55 30.31 -21.59
C GLU A 5 -4.75 30.16 -20.27
N ASP A 6 -3.43 30.38 -20.34
CA ASP A 6 -2.50 30.51 -19.22
C ASP A 6 -2.20 29.30 -18.31
N ARG A 7 -2.73 28.08 -18.57
CA ARG A 7 -2.38 26.87 -17.78
C ARG A 7 -0.89 26.52 -17.71
N ALA A 8 -0.12 26.94 -18.71
CA ALA A 8 1.34 26.79 -18.75
C ALA A 8 2.08 28.10 -18.41
N ALA A 9 1.39 29.26 -18.40
CA ALA A 9 2.00 30.56 -18.10
C ALA A 9 2.31 30.73 -16.60
N GLY A 10 1.55 30.06 -15.72
CA GLY A 10 1.87 29.97 -14.29
C GLY A 10 3.05 29.05 -13.93
N TRP A 11 3.62 28.30 -14.90
CA TRP A 11 4.72 27.37 -14.67
C TRP A 11 6.09 28.05 -14.92
N ASP A 12 6.55 28.81 -13.93
CA ASP A 12 7.90 29.40 -13.94
C ASP A 12 8.97 28.30 -13.85
N LEU A 13 9.53 27.95 -15.01
CA LEU A 13 10.54 26.90 -15.13
C LEU A 13 11.82 27.21 -14.34
N ASP A 14 12.22 28.47 -14.25
CA ASP A 14 13.48 28.83 -13.58
C ASP A 14 13.32 28.65 -12.05
N ARG A 15 12.15 29.03 -11.51
CA ARG A 15 11.75 28.69 -10.12
C ARG A 15 11.62 27.18 -9.91
N VAL A 16 10.98 26.45 -10.82
CA VAL A 16 10.80 25.00 -10.73
C VAL A 16 12.14 24.25 -10.74
N ILE A 17 13.12 24.72 -11.50
CA ILE A 17 14.49 24.17 -11.46
C ILE A 17 15.15 24.49 -10.12
N GLN A 18 15.15 25.75 -9.69
CA GLN A 18 15.89 26.17 -8.49
C GLN A 18 15.29 25.59 -7.19
N GLU A 19 13.97 25.61 -7.03
CA GLU A 19 13.29 25.11 -5.84
C GLU A 19 12.98 23.61 -5.94
N GLY A 20 12.49 23.17 -7.10
CA GLY A 20 12.01 21.80 -7.30
C GLY A 20 13.11 20.77 -7.58
N TYR A 21 14.18 21.13 -8.31
CA TYR A 21 15.23 20.21 -8.74
C TYR A 21 16.58 20.43 -8.02
N GLU A 22 17.06 21.66 -7.91
CA GLU A 22 18.38 21.95 -7.32
C GLU A 22 18.39 21.87 -5.78
N ARG A 23 17.27 22.23 -5.13
CA ARG A 23 17.13 22.20 -3.66
C ARG A 23 16.54 20.90 -3.11
N SER A 24 15.76 20.16 -3.89
CA SER A 24 15.16 18.89 -3.43
C SER A 24 16.01 17.68 -3.82
N ILE A 25 16.58 17.01 -2.81
CA ILE A 25 17.44 15.83 -2.98
C ILE A 25 16.67 14.68 -3.65
N TRP A 26 15.39 14.49 -3.29
CA TRP A 26 14.58 13.39 -3.79
C TRP A 26 14.19 13.59 -5.25
N THR A 27 13.73 14.79 -5.63
CA THR A 27 13.48 15.13 -7.05
C THR A 27 14.74 15.00 -7.89
N PHE A 28 15.88 15.53 -7.42
CA PHE A 28 17.16 15.38 -8.10
C PHE A 28 17.50 13.91 -8.35
N LYS A 29 17.33 13.06 -7.33
CA LYS A 29 17.65 11.63 -7.42
C LYS A 29 16.67 10.85 -8.30
N SER A 30 15.38 11.13 -8.26
CA SER A 30 14.40 10.50 -9.15
C SER A 30 14.68 10.83 -10.62
N VAL A 31 14.89 12.11 -10.93
CA VAL A 31 15.23 12.57 -12.29
C VAL A 31 16.60 12.03 -12.73
N GLU A 32 17.59 11.95 -11.84
CA GLU A 32 18.89 11.31 -12.15
C GLU A 32 18.77 9.80 -12.39
N ALA A 33 17.94 9.10 -11.59
CA ALA A 33 17.71 7.67 -11.71
C ALA A 33 17.12 7.31 -13.08
N ILE A 34 16.10 8.05 -13.53
CA ILE A 34 15.46 7.85 -14.84
C ILE A 34 16.40 8.33 -15.97
N SER A 35 16.85 9.59 -15.93
CA SER A 35 17.57 10.21 -17.06
C SER A 35 18.92 9.58 -17.42
N LYS A 36 19.54 8.79 -16.54
CA LYS A 36 20.78 8.08 -16.88
C LYS A 36 20.58 6.97 -17.91
N HIS A 37 19.44 6.28 -17.92
CA HIS A 37 19.25 5.09 -18.77
C HIS A 37 19.13 5.44 -20.27
N PRO A 38 18.33 6.43 -20.71
CA PRO A 38 18.29 6.85 -22.12
C PRO A 38 19.67 7.31 -22.62
N GLY A 39 20.49 7.88 -21.73
CA GLY A 39 21.88 8.26 -22.01
C GLY A 39 22.84 7.07 -22.18
N ALA A 40 22.60 5.96 -21.47
CA ALA A 40 23.45 4.76 -21.48
C ALA A 40 23.06 3.74 -22.57
N LEU A 41 21.77 3.62 -22.89
CA LEU A 41 21.27 2.66 -23.88
C LEU A 41 21.52 3.12 -25.32
N THR A 42 21.82 2.17 -26.20
CA THR A 42 21.88 2.40 -27.65
C THR A 42 20.48 2.40 -28.26
N VAL A 43 20.29 3.20 -29.29
CA VAL A 43 19.08 3.27 -30.11
C VAL A 43 19.25 2.37 -31.33
N GLU A 44 18.21 1.64 -31.68
CA GLU A 44 18.11 0.77 -32.86
C GLU A 44 16.83 1.11 -33.64
N ILE A 45 16.86 0.94 -34.96
CA ILE A 45 15.70 1.09 -35.85
C ILE A 45 15.45 -0.27 -36.50
N GLY A 46 14.20 -0.71 -36.53
CA GLY A 46 13.87 -1.99 -37.14
C GLY A 46 12.38 -2.17 -37.43
N ARG A 47 12.05 -3.32 -38.01
CA ARG A 47 10.69 -3.70 -38.40
C ARG A 47 10.38 -5.13 -37.98
N GLY A 48 9.22 -5.32 -37.35
CA GLY A 48 8.75 -6.59 -36.82
C GLY A 48 9.69 -7.19 -35.76
N GLY A 49 9.36 -8.38 -35.27
CA GLY A 49 10.12 -9.05 -34.21
C GLY A 49 9.50 -8.91 -32.83
N ASP A 50 10.26 -9.34 -31.83
CA ASP A 50 9.78 -9.56 -30.46
C ASP A 50 10.09 -8.34 -29.55
N GLU A 51 9.75 -8.39 -28.27
CA GLU A 51 10.12 -7.34 -27.30
C GLU A 51 11.62 -7.06 -27.23
N ARG A 52 12.46 -8.04 -27.59
CA ARG A 52 13.90 -8.06 -27.36
C ARG A 52 14.74 -7.60 -28.54
N GLN A 53 14.33 -7.94 -29.76
CA GLN A 53 15.08 -7.72 -31.01
C GLN A 53 14.12 -7.57 -32.18
N PHE A 54 14.40 -6.62 -33.06
CA PHE A 54 13.68 -6.53 -34.33
C PHE A 54 14.05 -7.72 -35.24
N ALA A 55 13.09 -8.16 -36.05
CA ALA A 55 13.30 -9.21 -37.05
C ALA A 55 14.19 -8.72 -38.21
N GLU A 56 14.03 -7.45 -38.58
CA GLU A 56 14.89 -6.73 -39.52
C GLU A 56 15.40 -5.43 -38.85
N THR A 57 16.72 -5.22 -38.82
CA THR A 57 17.35 -4.02 -38.24
C THR A 57 18.05 -3.21 -39.33
N LEU A 58 17.85 -1.89 -39.30
CA LEU A 58 18.55 -0.98 -40.20
C LEU A 58 19.89 -0.57 -39.58
N ALA A 59 21.01 -1.04 -40.13
CA ALA A 59 22.34 -0.73 -39.60
C ALA A 59 22.78 0.72 -39.88
N ASP A 60 22.46 1.23 -41.07
CA ASP A 60 22.98 2.50 -41.60
C ASP A 60 21.86 3.53 -41.79
N HIS A 61 21.34 4.11 -40.70
CA HIS A 61 20.46 5.29 -40.74
C HIS A 61 21.17 6.56 -40.23
N PRO A 62 20.98 7.74 -40.86
CA PRO A 62 21.52 9.00 -40.35
C PRO A 62 21.11 9.31 -38.90
N LEU A 63 19.87 9.01 -38.50
CA LEU A 63 19.42 9.18 -37.11
C LEU A 63 20.24 8.36 -36.11
N LEU A 64 20.66 7.14 -36.47
CA LEU A 64 21.46 6.28 -35.58
C LEU A 64 22.83 6.90 -35.30
N HIS A 65 23.44 7.56 -36.28
CA HIS A 65 24.69 8.30 -36.05
C HIS A 65 24.47 9.44 -35.04
N VAL A 66 23.39 10.20 -35.19
CA VAL A 66 23.11 11.37 -34.36
C VAL A 66 22.66 10.99 -32.93
N LEU A 67 21.90 9.90 -32.78
CA LEU A 67 21.36 9.39 -31.49
C LEU A 67 22.26 8.39 -30.74
N ASN A 68 23.29 7.82 -31.39
CA ASN A 68 24.28 6.96 -30.73
C ASN A 68 25.68 7.57 -30.64
N VAL A 69 26.11 8.40 -31.60
CA VAL A 69 27.46 8.99 -31.61
C VAL A 69 27.44 10.43 -31.13
N ARG A 70 26.82 11.34 -31.89
CA ARG A 70 26.93 12.78 -31.65
C ARG A 70 25.69 13.55 -32.09
N ALA A 71 24.96 14.11 -31.14
CA ALA A 71 23.74 14.88 -31.40
C ALA A 71 24.04 16.25 -32.00
N ASN A 72 25.04 16.96 -31.43
CA ASN A 72 25.43 18.29 -31.89
C ASN A 72 26.95 18.51 -31.70
N PRO A 73 27.53 19.61 -32.20
CA PRO A 73 28.97 19.87 -32.10
C PRO A 73 29.49 19.92 -30.65
N LEU A 74 28.66 20.29 -29.68
CA LEU A 74 29.03 20.44 -28.28
C LEU A 74 28.85 19.14 -27.46
N GLU A 75 27.91 18.28 -27.85
CA GLU A 75 27.41 17.18 -27.04
C GLU A 75 27.45 15.83 -27.76
N ARG A 76 27.92 14.80 -27.05
CA ARG A 76 27.72 13.41 -27.45
C ARG A 76 26.27 13.01 -27.26
N ALA A 77 25.81 12.03 -28.02
CA ALA A 77 24.42 11.59 -27.97
C ALA A 77 23.99 11.09 -26.57
N THR A 78 24.91 10.54 -25.78
CA THR A 78 24.66 10.12 -24.39
C THR A 78 24.23 11.29 -23.48
N VAL A 79 24.90 12.43 -23.60
CA VAL A 79 24.60 13.66 -22.83
C VAL A 79 23.30 14.28 -23.32
N PHE A 80 23.10 14.34 -24.64
CA PHE A 80 21.87 14.82 -25.25
C PHE A 80 20.64 14.02 -24.77
N LYS A 81 20.68 12.69 -24.83
CA LYS A 81 19.57 11.82 -24.38
C LYS A 81 19.29 11.95 -22.88
N LYS A 82 20.32 12.06 -22.03
CA LYS A 82 20.14 12.36 -20.60
C LYS A 82 19.43 13.71 -20.39
N ARG A 83 19.85 14.77 -21.10
CA ARG A 83 19.26 16.11 -20.97
C ARG A 83 17.83 16.19 -21.53
N LEU A 84 17.55 15.52 -22.65
CA LEU A 84 16.22 15.39 -23.23
C LEU A 84 15.25 14.73 -22.23
N SER A 85 15.65 13.59 -21.66
CA SER A 85 14.90 12.89 -20.63
C SER A 85 14.66 13.75 -19.39
N ALA A 86 15.68 14.48 -18.91
CA ALA A 86 15.53 15.39 -17.77
C ALA A 86 14.57 16.56 -18.07
N GLN A 87 14.62 17.18 -19.25
CA GLN A 87 13.69 18.25 -19.61
C GLN A 87 12.24 17.76 -19.70
N LEU A 88 12.01 16.55 -20.23
CA LEU A 88 10.68 15.95 -20.35
C LEU A 88 10.02 15.73 -18.97
N LEU A 89 10.81 15.40 -17.94
CA LEU A 89 10.33 15.21 -16.57
C LEU A 89 10.09 16.52 -15.78
N LEU A 90 10.63 17.66 -16.24
CA LEU A 90 10.62 18.95 -15.53
C LEU A 90 9.74 20.03 -16.19
N SER A 91 9.48 19.93 -17.50
CA SER A 91 8.86 20.98 -18.31
C SER A 91 7.42 20.64 -18.71
N LYS A 92 6.46 21.41 -18.20
CA LYS A 92 5.04 21.32 -18.61
C LYS A 92 4.81 21.70 -20.08
N LYS A 93 5.66 22.55 -20.67
CA LYS A 93 5.65 22.85 -22.12
C LYS A 93 6.21 21.68 -22.97
N GLY A 94 6.74 20.63 -22.34
CA GLY A 94 7.46 19.54 -23.00
C GLY A 94 8.92 19.88 -23.30
N ALA A 95 9.55 19.05 -24.13
CA ALA A 95 10.88 19.24 -24.67
C ALA A 95 10.83 19.48 -26.19
N PHE A 96 11.65 20.40 -26.70
CA PHE A 96 11.68 20.79 -28.10
C PHE A 96 13.04 20.47 -28.71
N VAL A 97 13.08 19.69 -29.79
CA VAL A 97 14.31 19.31 -30.49
C VAL A 97 14.28 19.87 -31.91
N GLU A 98 15.18 20.80 -32.21
CA GLU A 98 15.39 21.32 -33.57
C GLU A 98 16.22 20.32 -34.40
N ILE A 99 15.66 19.88 -35.53
CA ILE A 99 16.32 19.04 -36.52
C ILE A 99 16.98 19.93 -37.57
N THR A 100 18.31 19.90 -37.64
CA THR A 100 19.04 20.45 -38.79
C THR A 100 19.23 19.38 -39.85
N ARG A 101 18.61 19.57 -41.02
CA ARG A 101 18.80 18.73 -42.22
C ARG A 101 19.80 19.37 -43.19
N SER A 102 20.59 18.53 -43.87
CA SER A 102 21.48 18.91 -44.97
C SER A 102 20.68 19.27 -46.23
N ARG A 103 21.35 19.86 -47.24
CA ARG A 103 20.74 20.14 -48.56
C ARG A 103 20.21 18.88 -49.27
N GLY A 104 20.70 17.70 -48.91
CA GLY A 104 20.22 16.40 -49.38
C GLY A 104 19.15 15.75 -48.50
N GLY A 105 18.50 16.49 -47.58
CA GLY A 105 17.45 15.97 -46.68
C GLY A 105 17.98 15.22 -45.45
N THR A 106 19.20 14.68 -45.50
CA THR A 106 19.85 13.94 -44.41
C THR A 106 19.93 14.74 -43.10
N ILE A 107 19.51 14.16 -41.98
CA ILE A 107 19.62 14.76 -40.65
C ILE A 107 21.09 14.79 -40.20
N THR A 108 21.58 15.95 -39.76
CA THR A 108 23.00 16.15 -39.40
C THR A 108 23.22 16.58 -37.96
N ARG A 109 22.21 17.18 -37.31
CA ARG A 109 22.31 17.71 -35.95
C ARG A 109 20.93 17.80 -35.30
N LEU A 110 20.88 17.46 -34.01
CA LEU A 110 19.74 17.66 -33.11
C LEU A 110 20.14 18.63 -32.00
N ASP A 111 19.45 19.76 -31.90
CA ASP A 111 19.63 20.74 -30.83
C ASP A 111 18.43 20.75 -29.90
N LEU A 112 18.67 20.59 -28.59
CA LEU A 112 17.63 20.70 -27.58
C LEU A 112 17.42 22.17 -27.23
N LEU A 113 16.22 22.69 -27.50
CA LEU A 113 15.87 24.09 -27.21
C LEU A 113 15.36 24.24 -25.76
N PRO A 114 15.76 25.29 -25.02
CA PRO A 114 15.21 25.58 -23.69
C PRO A 114 13.69 25.85 -23.77
N PRO A 115 12.85 25.11 -23.02
CA PRO A 115 11.39 25.23 -23.14
C PRO A 115 10.82 26.53 -22.55
N ASN A 116 11.60 27.27 -21.72
CA ASN A 116 11.23 28.63 -21.30
C ASN A 116 11.33 29.68 -22.43
N ARG A 117 11.96 29.34 -23.57
CA ARG A 117 12.15 30.25 -24.72
C ARG A 117 11.46 29.78 -26.00
N VAL A 118 10.66 28.73 -25.93
CA VAL A 118 9.87 28.21 -27.06
C VAL A 118 8.39 28.33 -26.73
N GLU A 119 7.62 28.90 -27.65
CA GLU A 119 6.16 28.97 -27.54
C GLU A 119 5.51 28.36 -28.80
N PRO A 120 4.60 27.37 -28.65
CA PRO A 120 3.79 26.86 -29.75
C PRO A 120 2.65 27.84 -30.05
N ILE A 121 2.60 28.37 -31.28
CA ILE A 121 1.52 29.26 -31.69
C ILE A 121 0.40 28.42 -32.35
N PRO A 122 -0.85 28.45 -31.84
CA PRO A 122 -1.96 27.74 -32.46
C PRO A 122 -2.35 28.40 -33.79
N ASP A 123 -2.66 27.60 -34.82
CA ASP A 123 -3.11 28.13 -36.11
C ASP A 123 -4.58 28.63 -36.04
N PRO A 124 -4.88 29.84 -36.55
CA PRO A 124 -6.25 30.33 -36.69
C PRO A 124 -7.15 29.55 -37.68
N HIS A 125 -6.60 28.76 -38.62
CA HIS A 125 -7.35 28.11 -39.70
C HIS A 125 -7.81 26.68 -39.41
N GLY A 126 -7.32 26.06 -38.34
CA GLY A 126 -7.81 24.78 -37.82
C GLY A 126 -6.77 23.67 -37.72
N ASP A 127 -5.53 23.90 -38.17
CA ASP A 127 -4.41 23.03 -37.79
C ASP A 127 -4.03 23.27 -36.32
N TYR A 128 -3.40 22.29 -35.67
CA TYR A 128 -3.12 22.39 -34.23
C TYR A 128 -2.01 23.41 -33.88
N VAL A 129 -0.99 23.58 -34.73
CA VAL A 129 0.15 24.49 -34.50
C VAL A 129 0.58 25.11 -35.84
N SER A 130 0.70 26.44 -35.91
CA SER A 130 1.19 27.15 -37.11
C SER A 130 2.72 27.13 -37.19
N HIS A 131 3.37 27.57 -36.12
CA HIS A 131 4.82 27.67 -36.00
C HIS A 131 5.23 27.69 -34.52
N PHE A 132 6.50 27.41 -34.25
CA PHE A 132 7.10 27.60 -32.93
C PHE A 132 7.90 28.90 -32.91
N GLU A 133 7.71 29.74 -31.90
CA GLU A 133 8.51 30.95 -31.72
C GLU A 133 9.64 30.68 -30.73
N PHE A 134 10.89 30.75 -31.22
CA PHE A 134 12.08 30.60 -30.39
C PHE A 134 12.74 31.94 -30.12
N THR A 135 12.77 32.35 -28.85
CA THR A 135 13.47 33.58 -28.41
C THR A 135 14.96 33.30 -28.19
N THR A 136 15.80 33.87 -29.06
CA THR A 136 17.26 33.83 -28.95
C THR A 136 17.73 34.68 -27.76
N TYR A 137 18.92 34.41 -27.21
CA TYR A 137 19.48 35.18 -26.08
C TYR A 137 19.57 36.69 -26.36
N ASP A 138 19.75 37.08 -27.63
CA ASP A 138 19.76 38.48 -28.08
C ASP A 138 18.34 39.13 -28.18
N GLY A 139 17.31 38.50 -27.61
CA GLY A 139 15.92 38.98 -27.65
C GLY A 139 15.23 38.90 -29.01
N ARG A 140 15.84 38.22 -29.99
CA ARG A 140 15.26 38.01 -31.33
C ARG A 140 14.40 36.76 -31.36
N VAL A 141 13.13 36.92 -31.70
CA VAL A 141 12.23 35.82 -32.02
C VAL A 141 12.62 35.23 -33.38
N ARG A 142 12.72 33.90 -33.44
CA ARG A 142 12.91 33.13 -34.67
C ARG A 142 11.72 32.19 -34.82
N GLU A 143 10.95 32.39 -35.88
CA GLU A 143 9.90 31.47 -36.30
C GLU A 143 10.54 30.16 -36.79
N LEU A 144 10.06 29.04 -36.25
CA LEU A 144 10.45 27.68 -36.59
C LEU A 144 9.25 26.93 -37.17
N ASP A 145 9.43 26.43 -38.39
CA ASP A 145 8.47 25.57 -39.06
C ASP A 145 8.26 24.26 -38.28
N PRO A 146 7.01 23.77 -38.09
CA PRO A 146 6.74 22.55 -37.34
C PRO A 146 7.50 21.31 -37.87
N SER A 147 7.79 21.22 -39.18
CA SER A 147 8.56 20.12 -39.78
C SER A 147 10.04 20.07 -39.35
N ARG A 148 10.52 21.08 -38.62
CA ARG A 148 11.90 21.17 -38.09
C ARG A 148 11.99 20.98 -36.59
N VAL A 149 10.87 20.86 -35.88
CA VAL A 149 10.84 20.77 -34.42
C VAL A 149 10.09 19.52 -33.99
N VAL A 150 10.81 18.55 -33.43
CA VAL A 150 10.17 17.45 -32.70
C VAL A 150 9.77 17.97 -31.33
N TRP A 151 8.49 17.87 -31.01
CA TRP A 151 7.93 18.34 -29.75
C TRP A 151 7.42 17.18 -28.90
N LEU A 152 8.18 16.86 -27.85
CA LEU A 152 7.95 15.72 -26.96
C LEU A 152 7.23 16.17 -25.70
N ARG A 153 6.13 15.50 -25.35
CA ARG A 153 5.41 15.68 -24.08
C ARG A 153 4.58 14.44 -23.74
N ASP A 154 4.38 14.18 -22.46
CA ASP A 154 3.36 13.25 -21.98
C ASP A 154 1.99 13.96 -22.09
N PRO A 155 1.01 13.45 -22.87
CA PRO A 155 -0.19 14.22 -23.24
C PRO A 155 -1.07 14.60 -22.03
N HIS A 156 -1.37 15.89 -21.89
CA HIS A 156 -2.32 16.36 -20.89
C HIS A 156 -3.78 16.07 -21.32
N PRO A 157 -4.64 15.51 -20.43
CA PRO A 157 -5.94 14.96 -20.83
C PRO A 157 -6.97 15.99 -21.36
N THR A 158 -6.81 17.27 -21.02
CA THR A 158 -7.76 18.34 -21.43
C THR A 158 -7.12 19.50 -22.20
N ASP A 159 -5.82 19.44 -22.51
CA ASP A 159 -5.11 20.57 -23.13
C ASP A 159 -4.05 20.04 -24.11
N PRO A 160 -4.24 20.20 -25.43
CA PRO A 160 -3.27 19.76 -26.43
C PRO A 160 -1.92 20.50 -26.36
N PHE A 161 -1.89 21.69 -25.76
CA PHE A 161 -0.75 22.61 -25.80
C PHE A 161 0.24 22.46 -24.63
N CYS A 162 -0.12 21.68 -23.61
CA CYS A 162 0.79 21.31 -22.54
C CYS A 162 0.89 19.79 -22.37
N GLY A 163 1.91 19.36 -21.65
CA GLY A 163 2.01 18.00 -21.13
C GLY A 163 1.72 17.95 -19.63
N VAL A 164 1.66 16.74 -19.09
CA VAL A 164 1.76 16.49 -17.65
C VAL A 164 3.21 16.19 -17.26
N THR A 165 3.59 16.46 -16.01
CA THR A 165 4.88 16.05 -15.47
C THR A 165 4.72 15.46 -14.07
N PRO A 166 5.53 14.45 -13.67
CA PRO A 166 5.55 13.96 -12.30
C PRO A 166 5.83 15.05 -11.26
N LEU A 167 6.60 16.07 -11.63
CA LEU A 167 6.94 17.20 -10.76
C LEU A 167 5.73 18.13 -10.50
N GLU A 168 4.78 18.24 -11.43
CA GLU A 168 3.52 18.97 -11.20
C GLU A 168 2.66 18.27 -10.15
N ALA A 169 2.56 16.93 -10.21
CA ALA A 169 1.85 16.14 -9.21
C ALA A 169 2.56 16.17 -7.83
N ALA A 170 3.89 16.06 -7.81
CA ALA A 170 4.69 16.09 -6.59
C ALA A 170 4.88 17.50 -6.00
N GLY A 171 4.43 18.56 -6.68
CA GLY A 171 4.83 19.95 -6.39
C GLY A 171 4.59 20.38 -4.94
N LEU A 172 3.46 20.00 -4.34
CA LEU A 172 3.14 20.30 -2.95
C LEU A 172 4.07 19.56 -1.96
N SER A 173 4.38 18.29 -2.24
CA SER A 173 5.27 17.45 -1.41
C SER A 173 6.72 17.92 -1.48
N VAL A 174 7.17 18.38 -2.66
CA VAL A 174 8.48 19.02 -2.84
C VAL A 174 8.56 20.35 -2.09
N ASP A 175 7.53 21.20 -2.22
CA ASP A 175 7.40 22.44 -1.46
C ASP A 175 7.44 22.17 0.06
N LEU A 176 6.77 21.10 0.52
CA LEU A 176 6.72 20.68 1.91
C LEU A 176 8.10 20.24 2.43
N ASP A 177 8.82 19.39 1.70
CA ASP A 177 10.19 18.94 2.04
C ASP A 177 11.16 20.13 2.10
N VAL A 178 11.14 21.01 1.10
CA VAL A 178 12.01 22.19 1.07
C VAL A 178 11.66 23.15 2.21
N LYS A 179 10.37 23.45 2.45
CA LYS A 179 9.95 24.33 3.55
C LYS A 179 10.22 23.73 4.91
N ALA A 180 10.05 22.42 5.11
CA ALA A 180 10.38 21.75 6.36
C ALA A 180 11.88 21.77 6.65
N ARG A 181 12.72 21.51 5.64
CA ARG A 181 14.20 21.65 5.76
C ARG A 181 14.60 23.09 6.03
N THR A 182 14.07 24.06 5.29
CA THR A 182 14.39 25.48 5.51
C THR A 182 13.90 25.96 6.87
N TYR A 183 12.72 25.52 7.32
CA TYR A 183 12.23 25.76 8.68
C TYR A 183 13.19 25.16 9.71
N ASN A 184 13.62 23.90 9.55
CA ASN A 184 14.56 23.28 10.49
C ASN A 184 15.95 23.94 10.49
N ILE A 185 16.47 24.37 9.34
CA ILE A 185 17.73 25.13 9.27
C ILE A 185 17.55 26.47 10.00
N THR A 186 16.50 27.22 9.66
CA THR A 186 16.16 28.52 10.29
C THR A 186 15.93 28.35 11.80
N PHE A 187 15.34 27.23 12.20
CA PHE A 187 15.12 26.87 13.60
C PHE A 187 16.44 26.51 14.30
N ILE A 188 17.32 25.69 13.72
CA ILE A 188 18.63 25.41 14.31
C ILE A 188 19.47 26.70 14.41
N ASP A 189 19.41 27.56 13.39
CA ASP A 189 20.15 28.81 13.33
C ASP A 189 19.63 29.86 14.34
N ASN A 190 18.31 29.93 14.60
CA ASN A 190 17.69 30.98 15.42
C ASN A 190 17.13 30.52 16.78
N ASP A 191 16.77 29.23 16.95
CA ASP A 191 16.24 28.64 18.20
C ASP A 191 17.38 28.31 19.17
N ALA A 192 18.14 29.36 19.50
CA ALA A 192 19.09 29.35 20.60
C ALA A 192 18.33 29.39 21.93
N ARG A 193 17.65 28.29 22.29
CA ARG A 193 16.98 28.21 23.59
C ARG A 193 18.04 28.22 24.70
N PRO A 194 17.96 29.17 25.65
CA PRO A 194 18.73 29.07 26.89
C PRO A 194 18.35 27.77 27.61
N SER A 195 19.33 27.03 28.11
CA SER A 195 19.11 25.75 28.80
C SER A 195 18.14 25.89 29.99
N GLY A 196 18.13 27.07 30.59
CA GLY A 196 17.01 27.59 31.36
C GLY A 196 17.12 29.10 31.49
N ILE A 197 16.00 29.77 31.73
CA ILE A 197 15.97 31.20 32.08
C ILE A 197 15.78 31.30 33.59
N VAL A 198 16.71 31.98 34.26
CA VAL A 198 16.60 32.30 35.69
C VAL A 198 16.03 33.72 35.81
N GLY A 199 14.76 33.82 36.20
CA GLY A 199 14.07 35.10 36.39
C GLY A 199 14.13 35.58 37.85
N ILE A 200 14.44 36.86 38.06
CA ILE A 200 14.38 37.59 39.33
C ILE A 200 13.87 39.02 39.03
N ASP A 201 13.16 39.66 39.97
CA ASP A 201 12.38 40.88 39.74
C ASP A 201 13.21 42.16 39.49
N VAL A 202 12.63 43.15 38.80
CA VAL A 202 13.38 44.14 38.00
C VAL A 202 12.92 45.60 38.20
N ASP A 203 13.08 46.13 39.41
CA ASP A 203 13.00 47.59 39.65
C ASP A 203 14.40 48.24 39.52
N GLY A 204 14.62 48.98 38.42
CA GLY A 204 15.71 49.97 38.32
C GLY A 204 16.89 49.72 37.36
N LEU A 205 16.78 48.85 36.34
CA LEU A 205 17.86 48.66 35.35
C LEU A 205 18.09 49.88 34.44
N ASP A 206 19.35 50.15 34.08
CA ASP A 206 19.73 51.16 33.07
C ASP A 206 19.64 50.57 31.64
N GLN A 207 19.40 51.43 30.65
CA GLN A 207 19.23 51.04 29.24
C GLN A 207 20.43 50.22 28.71
N ARG A 208 21.64 50.54 29.16
CA ARG A 208 22.87 49.82 28.80
C ARG A 208 22.93 48.39 29.35
N GLU A 209 22.25 48.11 30.44
CA GLU A 209 22.16 46.76 31.00
C GLU A 209 21.14 45.93 30.23
N ILE A 210 20.03 46.55 29.82
CA ILE A 210 19.04 45.95 28.91
C ILE A 210 19.70 45.59 27.57
N ASP A 211 20.43 46.50 26.93
CA ASP A 211 21.12 46.24 25.66
C ASP A 211 22.14 45.08 25.79
N ARG A 212 22.83 44.99 26.94
CA ARG A 212 23.81 43.93 27.23
C ARG A 212 23.16 42.57 27.53
N ILE A 213 21.95 42.58 28.10
CA ILE A 213 21.13 41.37 28.28
C ILE A 213 20.58 40.92 26.93
N GLN A 214 20.09 41.84 26.08
CA GLN A 214 19.63 41.53 24.72
C GLN A 214 20.76 40.98 23.83
N GLN A 215 21.98 41.52 23.92
CA GLN A 215 23.15 40.94 23.23
C GLN A 215 23.53 39.53 23.70
N ARG A 216 23.19 39.15 24.94
CA ARG A 216 23.40 37.79 25.48
C ARG A 216 22.23 36.83 25.22
N LEU A 217 21.05 37.37 24.93
CA LEU A 217 19.87 36.63 24.48
C LEU A 217 19.70 36.67 22.95
N ALA A 218 20.76 37.04 22.22
CA ALA A 218 20.73 37.12 20.77
C ALA A 218 20.58 35.71 20.17
N PRO A 219 19.66 35.50 19.20
CA PRO A 219 19.48 34.20 18.55
C PRO A 219 20.74 33.80 17.77
N GLY A 220 21.05 32.50 17.77
CA GLY A 220 22.23 31.94 17.11
C GLY A 220 22.61 30.56 17.63
N ALA A 221 22.72 29.56 16.76
CA ALA A 221 23.06 28.17 17.10
C ALA A 221 24.23 28.00 18.09
N GLN A 222 25.22 28.89 18.06
CA GLN A 222 26.38 28.91 18.97
C GLN A 222 26.04 29.20 20.45
N HIS A 223 24.84 29.71 20.75
CA HIS A 223 24.35 30.00 22.11
C HIS A 223 23.39 28.93 22.65
N ALA A 224 23.09 27.89 21.87
CA ALA A 224 22.21 26.81 22.29
C ALA A 224 22.80 26.05 23.49
N GLY A 225 22.00 25.88 24.55
CA GLY A 225 22.44 25.22 25.78
C GLY A 225 23.22 26.10 26.76
N GLU A 226 23.46 27.38 26.46
CA GLU A 226 23.97 28.33 27.46
C GLU A 226 22.90 28.60 28.54
N THR A 227 23.29 28.56 29.82
CA THR A 227 22.41 28.93 30.93
C THR A 227 22.49 30.43 31.17
N VAL A 228 21.45 31.17 30.81
CA VAL A 228 21.42 32.63 30.98
C VAL A 228 20.92 32.97 32.37
N VAL A 229 21.84 33.43 33.22
CA VAL A 229 21.56 33.90 34.58
C VAL A 229 21.35 35.41 34.56
N VAL A 230 20.15 35.85 34.93
CA VAL A 230 19.83 37.26 35.19
C VAL A 230 20.04 37.54 36.68
N GLY A 231 20.85 38.54 37.03
CA GLY A 231 20.97 39.05 38.41
C GLY A 231 19.85 40.06 38.68
N SER A 232 19.28 40.17 39.88
CA SER A 232 20.00 40.55 41.10
C SER A 232 19.19 40.26 42.38
N GLY A 233 19.85 40.21 43.55
CA GLY A 233 19.20 40.42 44.85
C GLY A 233 18.64 39.18 45.56
N PRO A 234 18.48 39.22 46.90
CA PRO A 234 18.23 38.03 47.72
C PRO A 234 16.74 37.67 47.79
N GLY A 235 16.25 36.88 46.82
CA GLY A 235 14.81 36.58 46.72
C GLY A 235 14.40 35.32 45.94
N GLY A 236 15.24 34.29 45.87
CA GLY A 236 14.87 32.98 45.27
C GLY A 236 15.03 32.90 43.75
N LEU A 237 15.76 31.88 43.27
CA LEU A 237 15.85 31.58 41.83
C LEU A 237 14.57 30.87 41.37
N ASN A 238 13.93 31.39 40.33
CA ASN A 238 12.95 30.62 39.55
C ASN A 238 13.61 30.10 38.26
N TYR A 239 13.78 28.78 38.16
CA TYR A 239 14.33 28.11 36.98
C TYR A 239 13.19 27.63 36.09
N VAL A 240 13.08 28.21 34.89
CA VAL A 240 12.14 27.73 33.87
C VAL A 240 12.91 26.89 32.85
N ASP A 241 12.64 25.59 32.86
CA ASP A 241 13.09 24.64 31.83
C ASP A 241 12.27 24.87 30.54
N THR A 242 12.96 25.02 29.40
CA THR A 242 12.34 25.28 28.09
C THR A 242 12.33 24.05 27.16
N SER A 243 12.65 22.86 27.69
CA SER A 243 12.83 21.65 26.89
C SER A 243 11.53 21.08 26.28
N THR A 244 11.58 20.78 24.99
CA THR A 244 10.47 20.26 24.16
C THR A 244 10.28 18.75 24.30
N ARG A 245 9.05 18.27 24.01
CA ARG A 245 8.74 16.82 23.87
C ARG A 245 7.82 16.39 22.70
N PRO A 246 6.92 17.22 22.12
CA PRO A 246 6.04 16.75 21.03
C PRO A 246 6.47 17.07 19.58
N ARG A 247 7.39 18.01 19.33
CA ARG A 247 7.54 18.63 17.99
C ARG A 247 8.53 17.92 17.06
N ASP A 248 9.56 17.28 17.59
CA ASP A 248 10.65 16.69 16.78
C ASP A 248 10.19 15.43 16.04
N MET A 249 9.33 14.62 16.67
CA MET A 249 8.66 13.45 16.07
C MET A 249 7.84 13.80 14.83
N ASN A 250 7.29 15.02 14.77
CA ASN A 250 6.49 15.48 13.64
C ASN A 250 7.36 15.89 12.43
N TYR A 251 8.65 16.15 12.59
CA TYR A 251 9.53 16.43 11.45
C TYR A 251 9.99 15.15 10.76
N GLU A 252 10.40 14.13 11.52
CA GLU A 252 10.83 12.84 10.95
C GLU A 252 9.72 12.21 10.10
N THR A 253 8.52 12.09 10.68
CA THR A 253 7.33 11.59 9.98
C THR A 253 7.00 12.41 8.73
N LEU A 254 6.96 13.75 8.82
CA LEU A 254 6.67 14.62 7.67
C LEU A 254 7.73 14.53 6.56
N ALA A 255 9.01 14.47 6.92
CA ALA A 255 10.10 14.32 5.94
C ALA A 255 10.08 12.95 5.26
N GLN A 256 9.64 11.91 5.98
CA GLN A 256 9.50 10.55 5.47
C GLN A 256 8.29 10.44 4.53
N THR A 257 7.12 10.97 4.91
CA THR A 257 5.95 11.08 4.03
C THR A 257 6.24 11.89 2.76
N ALA A 258 6.88 13.07 2.89
CA ALA A 258 7.20 13.89 1.72
C ALA A 258 8.15 13.17 0.75
N LYS A 259 9.17 12.46 1.27
CA LYS A 259 10.04 11.57 0.48
C LYS A 259 9.22 10.48 -0.23
N ASP A 260 8.37 9.76 0.50
CA ASP A 260 7.59 8.65 -0.07
C ASP A 260 6.61 9.12 -1.16
N GLU A 261 5.98 10.29 -0.98
CA GLU A 261 5.13 10.94 -2.00
C GLU A 261 5.92 11.33 -3.25
N ILE A 262 7.08 11.99 -3.10
CA ILE A 262 7.93 12.39 -4.24
C ILE A 262 8.42 11.16 -5.01
N LEU A 263 8.91 10.13 -4.31
CA LEU A 263 9.38 8.90 -4.94
C LEU A 263 8.26 8.16 -5.67
N SER A 264 7.06 8.11 -5.07
CA SER A 264 5.87 7.51 -5.68
C SER A 264 5.40 8.26 -6.93
N ALA A 265 5.39 9.60 -6.90
CA ALA A 265 5.00 10.43 -8.03
C ALA A 265 5.90 10.24 -9.27
N PHE A 266 7.22 10.09 -9.06
CA PHE A 266 8.16 9.75 -10.14
C PHE A 266 8.22 8.25 -10.48
N GLY A 267 7.52 7.38 -9.73
CA GLY A 267 7.57 5.93 -9.92
C GLY A 267 8.93 5.28 -9.58
N VAL A 268 9.75 5.92 -8.73
CA VAL A 268 11.11 5.46 -8.42
C VAL A 268 11.17 4.81 -7.04
N PRO A 269 11.36 3.47 -6.92
CA PRO A 269 11.53 2.81 -5.64
C PRO A 269 12.81 3.26 -4.91
N GLU A 270 12.76 3.33 -3.58
CA GLU A 270 13.91 3.67 -2.73
C GLU A 270 15.14 2.79 -2.98
N SER A 271 14.96 1.52 -3.34
CA SER A 271 16.05 0.61 -3.72
C SER A 271 16.90 1.17 -4.86
N ILE A 272 16.29 1.85 -5.83
CA ILE A 272 16.96 2.47 -6.98
C ILE A 272 17.72 3.75 -6.56
N VAL A 273 17.20 4.46 -5.55
CA VAL A 273 17.83 5.66 -4.95
C VAL A 273 19.00 5.28 -4.04
N GLY A 274 19.05 4.04 -3.55
CA GLY A 274 20.15 3.46 -2.78
C GLY A 274 19.84 3.14 -1.32
N ASN A 275 18.58 3.21 -0.89
CA ASN A 275 18.16 2.78 0.45
C ASN A 275 17.54 1.38 0.42
N ALA A 276 18.36 0.37 0.74
CA ALA A 276 17.94 -1.04 0.81
C ALA A 276 17.85 -1.57 2.26
N SER A 277 17.90 -0.69 3.27
CA SER A 277 18.14 -1.04 4.68
C SER A 277 17.12 -2.01 5.30
N GLU A 278 15.91 -2.09 4.74
CA GLU A 278 14.80 -2.93 5.22
C GLU A 278 14.39 -4.02 4.21
N ARG A 279 15.13 -4.17 3.10
CA ARG A 279 14.75 -5.02 1.96
C ARG A 279 15.66 -6.23 1.82
N THR A 280 15.06 -7.41 1.60
CA THR A 280 15.83 -8.59 1.18
C THR A 280 16.20 -8.48 -0.31
N TYR A 281 17.29 -9.12 -0.73
CA TYR A 281 17.74 -9.13 -2.14
C TYR A 281 16.61 -9.48 -3.12
N ALA A 282 15.80 -10.49 -2.83
CA ALA A 282 14.68 -10.90 -3.67
C ALA A 282 13.55 -9.84 -3.79
N ASN A 283 13.43 -8.94 -2.81
CA ASN A 283 12.49 -7.82 -2.87
C ASN A 283 13.09 -6.66 -3.69
N ALA A 284 14.38 -6.34 -3.50
CA ALA A 284 15.07 -5.30 -4.24
C ALA A 284 15.20 -5.61 -5.75
N ASP A 285 15.42 -6.88 -6.11
CA ASP A 285 15.40 -7.34 -7.51
C ASP A 285 14.01 -7.12 -8.15
N ARG A 286 12.94 -7.39 -7.41
CA ARG A 286 11.55 -7.19 -7.85
C ARG A 286 11.22 -5.72 -8.02
N GLU A 287 11.55 -4.87 -7.05
CA GLU A 287 11.36 -3.42 -7.17
C GLU A 287 12.14 -2.84 -8.36
N SER A 288 13.34 -3.36 -8.62
CA SER A 288 14.12 -2.97 -9.79
C SER A 288 13.40 -3.35 -11.09
N TRP A 289 12.82 -4.55 -11.17
CA TRP A 289 12.00 -4.95 -12.32
C TRP A 289 10.74 -4.07 -12.46
N THR A 290 9.99 -3.82 -11.38
CA THR A 290 8.79 -2.96 -11.37
C THR A 290 9.09 -1.53 -11.85
N PHE A 291 10.21 -0.94 -11.43
CA PHE A 291 10.68 0.36 -11.92
C PHE A 291 10.92 0.34 -13.44
N TRP A 292 11.59 -0.69 -13.96
CA TRP A 292 11.85 -0.79 -15.39
C TRP A 292 10.56 -1.01 -16.19
N GLU A 293 9.64 -1.83 -15.71
CA GLU A 293 8.37 -2.15 -16.38
C GLU A 293 7.40 -0.97 -16.45
N HIS A 294 7.17 -0.28 -15.33
CA HIS A 294 6.13 0.75 -15.24
C HIS A 294 6.62 2.19 -15.41
N THR A 295 7.93 2.45 -15.26
CA THR A 295 8.48 3.82 -15.30
C THR A 295 9.46 4.02 -16.44
N GLU A 296 10.54 3.22 -16.49
CA GLU A 296 11.61 3.45 -17.49
C GLU A 296 11.20 3.02 -18.91
N LEU A 297 10.58 1.86 -19.09
CA LEU A 297 10.18 1.39 -20.42
C LEU A 297 9.13 2.30 -21.11
N PRO A 298 8.06 2.76 -20.43
CA PRO A 298 7.13 3.74 -21.00
C PRO A 298 7.81 5.08 -21.35
N HIS A 299 8.73 5.56 -20.50
CA HIS A 299 9.48 6.79 -20.75
C HIS A 299 10.41 6.68 -21.97
N LEU A 300 11.12 5.54 -22.10
CA LEU A 300 11.92 5.23 -23.29
C LEU A 300 11.06 5.10 -24.55
N ALA A 301 9.85 4.53 -24.45
CA ALA A 301 8.91 4.44 -25.56
C ALA A 301 8.38 5.81 -26.00
N LEU A 302 8.08 6.72 -25.06
CA LEU A 302 7.66 8.09 -25.33
C LEU A 302 8.77 8.93 -25.99
N ILE A 303 10.03 8.75 -25.56
CA ILE A 303 11.18 9.38 -26.24
C ILE A 303 11.37 8.80 -27.64
N ALA A 304 11.12 7.49 -27.82
CA ALA A 304 11.33 6.82 -29.09
C ALA A 304 10.29 7.20 -30.15
N SER A 305 9.00 7.15 -29.80
CA SER A 305 7.88 7.43 -30.72
C SER A 305 7.92 8.83 -31.32
N ALA A 306 8.51 9.79 -30.61
CA ALA A 306 8.72 11.15 -31.11
C ALA A 306 9.63 11.22 -32.35
N PHE A 307 10.54 10.26 -32.53
CA PHE A 307 11.46 10.20 -33.68
C PHE A 307 10.96 9.27 -34.80
N ASP A 308 9.84 8.56 -34.61
CA ASP A 308 9.24 7.73 -35.66
C ASP A 308 8.65 8.57 -36.82
N LEU A 309 8.35 9.85 -36.59
CA LEU A 309 7.88 10.80 -37.62
C LEU A 309 8.88 11.04 -38.77
N ASP A 310 10.16 10.70 -38.57
CA ASP A 310 11.22 10.80 -39.58
C ASP A 310 11.48 9.46 -40.31
N LEU A 311 10.68 8.41 -40.05
CA LEU A 311 10.85 7.05 -40.60
C LEU A 311 9.74 6.68 -41.59
N ASP A 312 10.07 5.82 -42.56
CA ASP A 312 9.11 5.27 -43.53
C ASP A 312 8.14 4.25 -42.87
N ASP A 313 6.94 4.12 -43.45
CA ASP A 313 5.86 3.26 -42.97
C ASP A 313 6.31 1.83 -42.56
N GLY A 314 6.28 1.58 -41.24
CA GLY A 314 6.54 0.27 -40.64
C GLY A 314 7.94 0.07 -40.05
N TRP A 315 8.82 1.08 -40.12
CA TRP A 315 10.02 1.13 -39.27
C TRP A 315 9.68 1.83 -37.96
N SER A 316 10.19 1.31 -36.84
CA SER A 316 10.11 2.00 -35.55
C SER A 316 11.46 2.05 -34.85
N LEU A 317 11.62 3.09 -34.03
CA LEU A 317 12.79 3.32 -33.22
C LEU A 317 12.58 2.72 -31.82
N ARG A 318 13.58 1.99 -31.29
CA ARG A 318 13.55 1.46 -29.92
C ARG A 318 14.92 1.57 -29.27
N PHE A 319 14.93 1.59 -27.94
CA PHE A 319 16.16 1.46 -27.15
C PHE A 319 16.49 -0.02 -26.94
N ASN A 320 17.75 -0.41 -27.14
CA ASN A 320 18.19 -1.79 -26.91
C ASN A 320 18.28 -2.06 -25.39
N THR A 321 17.37 -2.87 -24.86
CA THR A 321 17.31 -3.27 -23.45
C THR A 321 17.88 -4.67 -23.18
N SER A 322 18.65 -5.22 -24.12
CA SER A 322 19.27 -6.55 -23.97
C SER A 322 20.35 -6.60 -22.90
N SER A 323 21.00 -5.47 -22.58
CA SER A 323 22.03 -5.36 -21.53
C SER A 323 21.48 -5.02 -20.15
N VAL A 324 20.16 -4.87 -19.98
CA VAL A 324 19.54 -4.48 -18.72
C VAL A 324 19.29 -5.70 -17.84
N GLU A 325 20.00 -5.77 -16.71
CA GLU A 325 19.93 -6.91 -15.77
C GLU A 325 18.55 -7.08 -15.12
N ALA A 326 17.88 -5.98 -14.75
CA ALA A 326 16.54 -6.02 -14.14
C ALA A 326 15.51 -6.73 -15.05
N LEU A 327 15.64 -6.58 -16.37
CA LEU A 327 14.77 -7.24 -17.35
C LEU A 327 15.19 -8.69 -17.65
N GLU A 328 16.35 -9.16 -17.19
CA GLU A 328 16.68 -10.60 -17.22
C GLU A 328 15.92 -11.41 -16.15
N PHE A 329 15.32 -10.78 -15.14
CA PHE A 329 14.50 -11.48 -14.13
C PHE A 329 13.30 -12.22 -14.75
N PRO A 330 12.33 -11.56 -15.43
CA PRO A 330 11.22 -12.25 -16.07
C PRO A 330 11.69 -13.14 -17.23
N ARG A 331 12.77 -12.79 -17.93
CA ARG A 331 13.36 -13.65 -18.98
C ARG A 331 13.94 -14.94 -18.41
N ARG A 332 14.53 -14.92 -17.20
CA ARG A 332 14.99 -16.13 -16.49
C ARG A 332 13.81 -17.00 -16.10
N GLN A 333 12.75 -16.42 -15.53
CA GLN A 333 11.54 -17.16 -15.18
C GLN A 333 10.90 -17.83 -16.42
N ARG A 334 10.66 -17.09 -17.51
CA ARG A 334 10.17 -17.66 -18.79
C ARG A 334 11.05 -18.80 -19.32
N ARG A 335 12.38 -18.69 -19.20
CA ARG A 335 13.32 -19.77 -19.58
C ARG A 335 13.27 -20.98 -18.65
N GLU A 336 12.98 -20.79 -17.37
CA GLU A 336 12.83 -21.88 -16.39
C GLU A 336 11.49 -22.62 -16.57
N GLU A 337 10.41 -21.88 -16.82
CA GLU A 337 9.09 -22.40 -17.18
C GLU A 337 9.14 -23.17 -18.51
N ALA A 338 9.65 -22.55 -19.58
CA ALA A 338 9.83 -23.23 -20.87
C ALA A 338 10.79 -24.45 -20.77
N ARG A 339 11.76 -24.44 -19.86
CA ARG A 339 12.60 -25.62 -19.60
C ARG A 339 11.82 -26.72 -18.89
N ALA A 340 10.87 -26.40 -18.02
CA ALA A 340 9.97 -27.36 -17.39
C ALA A 340 8.98 -27.94 -18.42
N GLU A 341 8.40 -27.11 -19.28
CA GLU A 341 7.54 -27.53 -20.40
C GLU A 341 8.28 -28.42 -21.40
N TRP A 342 9.53 -28.07 -21.73
CA TRP A 342 10.40 -28.91 -22.56
C TRP A 342 10.72 -30.26 -21.88
N ASN A 343 11.00 -30.27 -20.58
CA ASN A 343 11.19 -31.52 -19.83
C ASN A 343 9.91 -32.38 -19.80
N ALA A 344 8.74 -31.75 -19.79
CA ALA A 344 7.43 -32.41 -19.89
C ALA A 344 7.08 -32.86 -21.32
N GLY A 345 7.81 -32.37 -22.34
CA GLY A 345 7.57 -32.67 -23.75
C GLY A 345 6.44 -31.86 -24.40
N LEU A 346 6.02 -30.75 -23.76
CA LEU A 346 4.95 -29.87 -24.25
C LEU A 346 5.41 -28.94 -25.37
N ILE A 347 6.70 -28.59 -25.41
CA ILE A 347 7.30 -27.72 -26.43
C ILE A 347 8.51 -28.39 -27.10
N THR A 348 8.78 -28.00 -28.34
CA THR A 348 9.92 -28.45 -29.15
C THR A 348 11.24 -27.80 -28.70
N VAL A 349 12.37 -28.31 -29.21
CA VAL A 349 13.69 -27.75 -28.92
C VAL A 349 13.91 -26.41 -29.61
N ASP A 350 13.29 -26.19 -30.78
CA ASP A 350 13.35 -24.92 -31.49
C ASP A 350 12.47 -23.84 -30.83
N GLU A 351 11.25 -24.16 -30.38
CA GLU A 351 10.42 -23.23 -29.59
C GLU A 351 11.10 -22.84 -28.27
N TYR A 352 11.69 -23.81 -27.54
CA TYR A 352 12.49 -23.49 -26.34
C TYR A 352 13.70 -22.60 -26.66
N ARG A 353 14.33 -22.76 -27.82
CA ARG A 353 15.44 -21.90 -28.27
C ARG A 353 14.96 -20.48 -28.54
N GLU A 354 13.83 -20.32 -29.23
CA GLU A 354 13.23 -19.03 -29.54
C GLU A 354 12.85 -18.28 -28.24
N ILE A 355 12.15 -18.94 -27.31
CA ILE A 355 11.83 -18.38 -25.97
C ILE A 355 13.11 -18.02 -25.19
N ALA A 356 14.19 -18.79 -25.34
CA ALA A 356 15.48 -18.48 -24.73
C ALA A 356 16.25 -17.34 -25.43
N GLY A 357 15.75 -16.81 -26.55
CA GLY A 357 16.42 -15.82 -27.40
C GLY A 357 17.67 -16.37 -28.09
N ARG A 358 17.63 -17.62 -28.53
CA ARG A 358 18.67 -18.31 -29.30
C ARG A 358 18.13 -18.67 -30.66
N ARG A 359 18.95 -18.54 -31.71
CA ARG A 359 18.58 -18.95 -33.06
C ARG A 359 18.16 -20.43 -33.08
N PRO A 360 16.98 -20.78 -33.64
CA PRO A 360 16.56 -22.17 -33.84
C PRO A 360 17.52 -22.88 -34.80
N PHE A 361 17.63 -24.20 -34.69
CA PHE A 361 18.41 -24.99 -35.64
C PHE A 361 17.60 -25.39 -36.87
N ASN A 362 16.26 -25.43 -36.77
CA ASN A 362 15.35 -25.74 -37.88
C ASN A 362 15.71 -27.04 -38.61
N VAL A 363 16.06 -28.08 -37.85
CA VAL A 363 16.26 -29.45 -38.35
C VAL A 363 15.09 -30.34 -37.92
N PRO A 364 14.72 -31.39 -38.66
CA PRO A 364 13.58 -32.24 -38.32
C PRO A 364 13.59 -32.78 -36.88
N HIS A 365 14.78 -33.00 -36.32
CA HIS A 365 14.96 -33.50 -34.95
C HIS A 365 14.74 -32.44 -33.85
N THR A 366 14.86 -31.14 -34.16
CA THR A 366 14.64 -30.05 -33.19
C THR A 366 13.22 -29.48 -33.25
N ARG A 367 12.51 -29.70 -34.36
CA ARG A 367 11.08 -29.40 -34.56
C ARG A 367 10.14 -30.51 -34.09
N ALA A 368 10.64 -31.70 -33.80
CA ALA A 368 9.83 -32.78 -33.25
C ALA A 368 9.50 -32.54 -31.77
N LEU A 369 8.30 -32.93 -31.34
CA LEU A 369 7.93 -32.94 -29.92
C LEU A 369 8.54 -34.17 -29.23
N TRP A 370 9.26 -33.92 -28.13
CA TRP A 370 9.98 -34.94 -27.36
C TRP A 370 9.21 -35.30 -26.10
N ILE A 371 8.01 -35.86 -26.28
CA ILE A 371 7.25 -36.48 -25.18
C ILE A 371 8.08 -37.67 -24.64
N SER A 372 8.13 -37.82 -23.32
CA SER A 372 8.86 -38.91 -22.66
C SER A 372 8.00 -40.16 -22.50
N PRO A 373 8.35 -41.28 -23.17
CA PRO A 373 8.07 -42.61 -22.58
C PRO A 373 9.21 -43.20 -21.72
N GLN A 374 10.51 -43.30 -22.07
CA GLN A 374 11.14 -43.87 -23.27
C GLN A 374 10.97 -43.10 -24.58
N LYS A 375 11.67 -41.95 -24.67
CA LYS A 375 11.77 -41.00 -25.80
C LYS A 375 11.68 -41.64 -27.21
N ALA A 376 10.49 -41.65 -27.79
CA ALA A 376 10.25 -41.88 -29.20
C ALA A 376 9.72 -40.57 -29.82
N PRO A 377 10.26 -40.09 -30.96
CA PRO A 377 9.86 -38.81 -31.52
C PRO A 377 8.48 -38.91 -32.21
N VAL A 378 7.61 -37.93 -31.93
CA VAL A 378 6.35 -37.76 -32.69
C VAL A 378 6.56 -36.61 -33.70
N PRO A 379 6.40 -36.87 -35.01
CA PRO A 379 6.60 -35.87 -36.06
C PRO A 379 5.42 -34.89 -36.13
N ALA A 380 5.71 -33.61 -36.36
CA ALA A 380 4.68 -32.57 -36.51
C ALA A 380 4.07 -32.51 -37.94
N ASN A 381 4.78 -33.03 -38.95
CA ASN A 381 4.34 -33.08 -40.35
C ASN A 381 4.65 -34.45 -40.97
N ASP A 382 3.86 -34.87 -41.97
CA ASP A 382 4.05 -36.14 -42.68
C ASP A 382 5.43 -36.27 -43.35
N GLN A 383 6.02 -35.15 -43.79
CA GLN A 383 7.36 -35.12 -44.36
C GLN A 383 8.46 -35.38 -43.30
N ASP A 384 8.27 -34.88 -42.07
CA ASP A 384 9.16 -35.17 -40.96
C ASP A 384 8.99 -36.62 -40.46
N ALA A 385 7.78 -37.19 -40.57
CA ALA A 385 7.48 -38.58 -40.23
C ALA A 385 8.23 -39.60 -41.10
N ALA A 386 8.29 -39.35 -42.41
CA ALA A 386 9.04 -40.18 -43.36
C ALA A 386 10.56 -40.14 -43.10
N ALA A 387 11.10 -38.98 -42.71
CA ALA A 387 12.53 -38.81 -42.43
C ALA A 387 12.98 -39.44 -41.09
N LEU A 388 12.08 -39.55 -40.12
CA LEU A 388 12.35 -40.14 -38.80
C LEU A 388 12.12 -41.67 -38.73
N GLY A 389 11.62 -42.28 -39.81
CA GLY A 389 11.37 -43.73 -39.86
C GLY A 389 10.19 -44.22 -39.02
N VAL A 390 9.27 -43.32 -38.64
CA VAL A 390 8.10 -43.61 -37.78
C VAL A 390 6.82 -43.88 -38.62
N ALA A 391 6.96 -43.97 -39.96
CA ALA A 391 5.86 -44.37 -40.83
C ALA A 391 5.39 -45.80 -40.48
N GLN A 392 4.17 -45.94 -39.97
CA GLN A 392 3.52 -47.25 -39.85
C GLN A 392 3.23 -47.79 -41.25
N ASP A 393 4.01 -48.79 -41.66
CA ASP A 393 3.73 -49.57 -42.85
C ASP A 393 2.61 -50.58 -42.50
N PRO A 394 1.37 -50.46 -43.04
CA PRO A 394 0.21 -51.19 -42.55
C PRO A 394 0.16 -52.67 -43.02
N ALA A 395 1.30 -53.25 -43.40
CA ALA A 395 1.38 -54.49 -44.16
C ALA A 395 2.62 -55.38 -43.84
N ALA A 396 2.97 -55.57 -42.57
CA ALA A 396 4.01 -56.53 -42.17
C ALA A 396 3.70 -57.30 -40.87
N GLY A 397 2.91 -58.38 -40.96
CA GLY A 397 2.76 -59.35 -39.89
C GLY A 397 3.73 -60.52 -40.03
N GLY A 398 4.54 -60.83 -39.00
CA GLY A 398 5.37 -62.04 -38.94
C GLY A 398 6.54 -61.97 -37.96
N ALA A 399 6.61 -62.89 -36.99
CA ALA A 399 7.70 -63.01 -36.00
C ALA A 399 8.50 -64.32 -36.18
N PRO A 400 9.79 -64.33 -35.74
CA PRO A 400 10.27 -65.30 -34.73
C PRO A 400 11.36 -64.73 -33.77
N GLY A 401 11.75 -65.37 -32.64
CA GLY A 401 11.16 -66.55 -31.99
C GLY A 401 12.07 -67.31 -30.98
N LEU A 402 12.13 -66.87 -29.70
CA LEU A 402 12.50 -67.64 -28.47
C LEU A 402 13.99 -68.09 -28.30
N PRO A 403 14.45 -68.60 -27.11
CA PRO A 403 13.81 -68.84 -25.78
C PRO A 403 14.44 -67.99 -24.63
N GLY A 404 14.19 -68.14 -23.30
CA GLY A 404 13.22 -68.91 -22.49
C GLY A 404 13.70 -69.24 -21.04
N THR A 405 12.78 -69.63 -20.13
CA THR A 405 12.97 -70.03 -18.69
C THR A 405 13.34 -68.91 -17.68
N GLY A 406 12.76 -68.82 -16.45
CA GLY A 406 11.60 -69.52 -15.85
C GLY A 406 11.29 -69.06 -14.41
N GLY A 407 10.07 -69.30 -13.89
CA GLY A 407 9.63 -69.02 -12.51
C GLY A 407 8.16 -68.56 -12.38
N SER A 408 7.35 -69.22 -11.56
CA SER A 408 5.86 -69.14 -11.60
C SER A 408 5.20 -68.05 -10.73
N PRO A 409 3.98 -67.57 -11.08
CA PRO A 409 3.09 -66.76 -10.23
C PRO A 409 2.15 -67.63 -9.36
N PRO A 410 1.60 -67.09 -8.25
CA PRO A 410 0.14 -66.78 -8.19
C PRO A 410 -0.24 -65.67 -7.17
N PRO A 411 -1.54 -65.34 -6.93
CA PRO A 411 -2.74 -65.52 -7.75
C PRO A 411 -3.43 -64.17 -8.12
N ALA A 412 -4.43 -64.24 -8.99
CA ALA A 412 -5.28 -63.09 -9.32
C ALA A 412 -6.46 -62.92 -8.33
N ILE A 413 -6.90 -61.67 -8.14
CA ILE A 413 -8.24 -61.33 -7.65
C ILE A 413 -8.95 -60.60 -8.80
N ALA A 414 -10.19 -61.00 -9.09
CA ALA A 414 -10.94 -60.49 -10.23
C ALA A 414 -11.55 -59.10 -9.96
N SER A 415 -11.61 -58.27 -11.01
CA SER A 415 -12.60 -57.21 -11.13
C SER A 415 -13.38 -57.41 -12.43
N SER A 416 -14.71 -57.46 -12.30
CA SER A 416 -15.64 -57.60 -13.42
C SER A 416 -16.21 -56.23 -13.79
N GLY A 417 -15.98 -55.78 -15.02
CA GLY A 417 -16.61 -54.61 -15.62
C GLY A 417 -16.76 -54.82 -17.13
N PRO A 418 -17.83 -54.35 -17.77
CA PRO A 418 -18.07 -54.57 -19.20
C PRO A 418 -17.09 -53.74 -20.05
N ALA A 419 -16.72 -54.28 -21.22
CA ALA A 419 -15.93 -53.57 -22.20
C ALA A 419 -16.76 -52.49 -22.90
N GLY A 420 -16.17 -51.31 -23.17
CA GLY A 420 -16.74 -50.36 -24.13
C GLY A 420 -16.68 -48.87 -23.82
N SER A 421 -15.50 -48.31 -23.55
CA SER A 421 -15.15 -46.95 -23.99
C SER A 421 -13.63 -46.80 -24.04
N SER A 422 -13.13 -46.05 -25.03
CA SER A 422 -11.73 -45.67 -25.11
C SER A 422 -11.51 -44.32 -24.42
N ALA A 423 -10.27 -44.02 -24.02
CA ALA A 423 -9.94 -42.71 -23.46
C ALA A 423 -10.18 -41.54 -24.44
N ALA A 424 -10.37 -41.80 -25.74
CA ALA A 424 -10.76 -40.80 -26.71
C ALA A 424 -12.25 -40.40 -26.62
N ASP A 425 -13.12 -41.36 -26.24
CA ASP A 425 -14.57 -41.12 -26.13
C ASP A 425 -14.87 -40.19 -24.95
N ALA A 426 -14.22 -40.41 -23.80
CA ALA A 426 -14.34 -39.55 -22.62
C ALA A 426 -13.85 -38.10 -22.86
N VAL A 427 -12.87 -37.90 -23.75
CA VAL A 427 -12.35 -36.56 -24.12
C VAL A 427 -13.26 -35.87 -25.14
N ALA A 428 -13.96 -36.63 -25.99
CA ALA A 428 -14.99 -36.08 -26.87
C ALA A 428 -16.24 -35.64 -26.09
N GLU A 429 -16.63 -36.41 -25.06
CA GLU A 429 -17.78 -36.11 -24.21
C GLU A 429 -17.53 -34.89 -23.31
N ALA A 430 -16.31 -34.73 -22.78
CA ALA A 430 -15.91 -33.50 -22.07
C ALA A 430 -15.99 -32.25 -22.97
N ARG A 431 -15.52 -32.33 -24.23
CA ARG A 431 -15.58 -31.20 -25.18
C ARG A 431 -16.99 -30.84 -25.65
N ALA A 432 -17.97 -31.73 -25.47
CA ALA A 432 -19.37 -31.44 -25.78
C ALA A 432 -20.08 -30.64 -24.68
N GLN A 433 -19.52 -30.61 -23.46
CA GLN A 433 -20.12 -29.94 -22.30
C GLN A 433 -19.67 -28.47 -22.15
N ASP A 434 -18.49 -28.10 -22.66
CA ASP A 434 -17.98 -26.71 -22.67
C ASP A 434 -18.72 -25.77 -23.66
N ALA A 435 -19.77 -26.24 -24.35
CA ALA A 435 -20.43 -25.53 -25.44
C ALA A 435 -21.73 -24.78 -25.05
N GLN A 436 -22.03 -24.62 -23.75
CA GLN A 436 -23.23 -23.90 -23.29
C GLN A 436 -22.91 -22.78 -22.30
N GLY A 437 -23.09 -21.53 -22.75
CA GLY A 437 -23.26 -20.33 -21.93
C GLY A 437 -22.01 -19.84 -21.21
N THR A 438 -21.50 -18.67 -21.59
CA THR A 438 -20.49 -17.98 -20.78
C THR A 438 -21.16 -17.01 -19.80
N ALA A 439 -20.54 -16.75 -18.66
CA ALA A 439 -21.06 -15.79 -17.67
C ALA A 439 -21.19 -14.33 -18.18
N ALA A 440 -20.79 -14.04 -19.42
CA ALA A 440 -21.04 -12.77 -20.10
C ALA A 440 -22.48 -12.68 -20.68
N ASP A 441 -23.09 -13.81 -21.04
CA ASP A 441 -24.42 -13.86 -21.65
C ASP A 441 -25.51 -13.48 -20.62
N ASP A 442 -25.40 -14.00 -19.38
CA ASP A 442 -26.31 -13.69 -18.27
C ASP A 442 -26.27 -12.21 -17.85
N VAL A 443 -25.08 -11.58 -17.90
CA VAL A 443 -24.90 -10.15 -17.59
C VAL A 443 -25.53 -9.26 -18.67
N THR A 444 -25.67 -9.77 -19.90
CA THR A 444 -26.28 -9.02 -21.01
C THR A 444 -27.81 -9.07 -20.93
N ALA A 445 -28.40 -10.20 -20.51
CA ALA A 445 -29.85 -10.35 -20.33
C ALA A 445 -30.45 -9.42 -19.27
N VAL A 446 -29.70 -9.08 -18.21
CA VAL A 446 -30.14 -8.13 -17.16
C VAL A 446 -30.24 -6.68 -17.68
N ARG A 447 -29.66 -6.38 -18.84
CA ARG A 447 -29.49 -5.01 -19.35
C ARG A 447 -30.61 -4.52 -20.29
N GLU A 448 -31.57 -5.39 -20.64
CA GLU A 448 -32.65 -5.10 -21.62
C GLU A 448 -34.08 -5.06 -21.03
N ALA A 449 -34.24 -5.05 -19.70
CA ALA A 449 -35.56 -4.90 -19.07
C ALA A 449 -36.01 -3.41 -19.01
N PRO A 450 -37.27 -3.06 -19.36
CA PRO A 450 -37.73 -1.67 -19.45
C PRO A 450 -38.19 -1.07 -18.10
N ASP A 451 -38.05 0.25 -17.95
CA ASP A 451 -38.36 1.02 -16.74
C ASP A 451 -39.82 0.90 -16.24
N GLY A 452 -39.95 0.74 -14.91
CA GLY A 452 -41.21 0.76 -14.15
C GLY A 452 -40.95 1.22 -12.69
N PRO A 453 -41.94 1.82 -12.00
CA PRO A 453 -41.67 2.78 -10.93
C PRO A 453 -41.21 2.18 -9.59
N MET A 454 -40.32 2.92 -8.92
CA MET A 454 -39.69 2.51 -7.66
C MET A 454 -40.66 2.44 -6.47
N GLY A 455 -40.71 1.26 -5.83
CA GLY A 455 -41.15 1.07 -4.45
C GLY A 455 -39.95 0.74 -3.55
N GLY A 456 -39.93 1.26 -2.33
CA GLY A 456 -38.73 1.22 -1.48
C GLY A 456 -38.44 -0.14 -0.85
N GLU A 457 -37.41 -0.83 -1.36
CA GLU A 457 -36.70 -1.90 -0.66
C GLU A 457 -35.29 -1.43 -0.26
N SER A 458 -34.80 -1.87 0.90
CA SER A 458 -33.51 -1.43 1.41
C SER A 458 -32.36 -2.23 0.76
N ALA A 459 -31.18 -1.61 0.66
CA ALA A 459 -29.99 -2.25 0.09
C ALA A 459 -29.56 -3.56 0.78
N ALA A 460 -30.06 -3.83 1.99
CA ALA A 460 -29.86 -5.10 2.68
C ALA A 460 -30.62 -6.27 2.00
N GLY A 461 -31.88 -6.06 1.59
CA GLY A 461 -32.70 -7.10 0.96
C GLY A 461 -32.15 -7.56 -0.39
N ALA A 462 -31.63 -6.61 -1.19
CA ALA A 462 -30.97 -6.90 -2.46
C ALA A 462 -29.69 -7.74 -2.28
N VAL A 463 -28.94 -7.53 -1.20
CA VAL A 463 -27.72 -8.32 -0.87
C VAL A 463 -28.06 -9.72 -0.35
N GLU A 464 -29.21 -9.88 0.30
CA GLU A 464 -29.68 -11.18 0.79
C GLU A 464 -30.18 -12.06 -0.37
N GLN A 465 -30.99 -11.51 -1.29
CA GLN A 465 -31.35 -12.19 -2.55
C GLN A 465 -30.14 -12.52 -3.45
N ALA A 466 -29.09 -11.69 -3.43
CA ALA A 466 -27.86 -11.97 -4.17
C ALA A 466 -27.04 -13.13 -3.57
N ARG A 467 -27.24 -13.47 -2.29
CA ARG A 467 -26.54 -14.59 -1.62
C ARG A 467 -27.21 -15.94 -1.87
N ASP A 468 -28.54 -15.98 -1.88
CA ASP A 468 -29.28 -17.23 -2.08
C ASP A 468 -29.13 -17.82 -3.49
N ASN A 469 -28.75 -17.01 -4.48
CA ASN A 469 -28.58 -17.44 -5.87
C ASN A 469 -27.17 -17.96 -6.22
N VAL A 470 -26.20 -17.96 -5.28
CA VAL A 470 -24.82 -18.41 -5.56
C VAL A 470 -24.62 -19.89 -5.21
N SER A 471 -25.00 -20.76 -6.14
CA SER A 471 -24.72 -22.20 -6.06
C SER A 471 -23.28 -22.50 -6.50
N LEU A 472 -22.35 -22.51 -5.55
CA LEU A 472 -20.96 -22.96 -5.77
C LEU A 472 -20.87 -24.49 -5.78
N THR A 473 -20.77 -25.08 -6.97
CA THR A 473 -20.44 -26.50 -7.16
C THR A 473 -18.94 -26.75 -6.93
N LEU A 474 -18.60 -27.30 -5.77
CA LEU A 474 -17.27 -27.85 -5.47
C LEU A 474 -17.31 -29.39 -5.52
N PRO A 475 -16.29 -30.06 -6.09
CA PRO A 475 -16.30 -31.52 -6.20
C PRO A 475 -15.84 -32.23 -4.91
N GLY A 476 -16.64 -33.20 -4.46
CA GLY A 476 -16.22 -34.25 -3.52
C GLY A 476 -16.71 -34.12 -2.07
N ASP A 477 -16.69 -35.27 -1.39
CA ASP A 477 -17.31 -35.65 -0.10
C ASP A 477 -17.31 -34.62 1.06
N ALA A 478 -16.40 -33.65 1.05
CA ALA A 478 -16.36 -32.56 2.04
C ALA A 478 -17.61 -31.65 2.00
N ALA A 479 -18.33 -31.59 0.87
CA ALA A 479 -19.59 -30.85 0.77
C ALA A 479 -20.72 -31.50 1.59
N ASP A 480 -20.78 -32.84 1.60
CA ASP A 480 -21.82 -33.60 2.31
C ASP A 480 -21.59 -33.59 3.83
N ASP A 481 -20.33 -33.64 4.28
CA ASP A 481 -19.96 -33.46 5.69
C ASP A 481 -20.40 -32.08 6.23
N VAL A 482 -20.23 -31.02 5.42
CA VAL A 482 -20.66 -29.65 5.78
C VAL A 482 -22.19 -29.52 5.76
N ALA A 483 -22.89 -30.20 4.85
CA ALA A 483 -24.35 -30.27 4.85
C ALA A 483 -24.91 -31.01 6.07
N ALA A 484 -24.30 -32.15 6.44
CA ALA A 484 -24.65 -32.91 7.64
C ALA A 484 -24.42 -32.08 8.91
N ALA A 485 -23.28 -31.39 9.03
CA ALA A 485 -22.99 -30.50 10.15
C ALA A 485 -23.99 -29.33 10.27
N ARG A 486 -24.45 -28.76 9.15
CA ARG A 486 -25.48 -27.69 9.16
C ARG A 486 -26.86 -28.19 9.57
N SER A 487 -27.22 -29.41 9.21
CA SER A 487 -28.54 -30.00 9.52
C SER A 487 -28.75 -30.39 10.99
N SER A 488 -27.68 -30.42 11.81
CA SER A 488 -27.72 -30.93 13.18
C SER A 488 -27.76 -29.85 14.29
N VAL A 489 -27.89 -28.58 13.92
CA VAL A 489 -28.00 -27.45 14.88
C VAL A 489 -29.42 -26.89 14.88
N GLU A 490 -30.25 -27.43 15.77
CA GLU A 490 -31.60 -26.91 16.02
C GLU A 490 -31.49 -25.60 16.83
N GLN A 491 -31.94 -24.47 16.27
CA GLN A 491 -31.92 -23.19 17.00
C GLN A 491 -32.97 -23.18 18.11
N PRO A 492 -32.61 -22.86 19.37
CA PRO A 492 -33.61 -22.63 20.41
C PRO A 492 -34.33 -21.30 20.14
N GLY A 493 -35.66 -21.35 20.03
CA GLY A 493 -36.49 -20.14 19.98
C GLY A 493 -36.35 -19.28 21.24
N ALA A 494 -36.73 -18.00 21.13
CA ALA A 494 -36.60 -17.03 22.22
C ALA A 494 -37.30 -17.51 23.52
N GLY A 495 -36.51 -17.87 24.53
CA GLY A 495 -37.00 -18.35 25.82
C GLY A 495 -37.39 -17.23 26.79
N GLU A 496 -38.07 -17.59 27.88
CA GLU A 496 -38.59 -16.68 28.93
C GLU A 496 -37.53 -15.70 29.47
N ALA A 497 -36.25 -16.10 29.48
CA ALA A 497 -35.13 -15.24 29.88
C ALA A 497 -35.04 -13.91 29.09
N ALA A 498 -35.48 -13.87 27.83
CA ALA A 498 -35.52 -12.62 27.05
C ALA A 498 -36.64 -11.67 27.56
N ALA A 499 -37.80 -12.23 27.90
CA ALA A 499 -38.90 -11.48 28.49
C ALA A 499 -38.57 -11.00 29.92
N ASP A 500 -37.85 -11.82 30.71
CA ASP A 500 -37.35 -11.43 32.03
C ASP A 500 -36.31 -10.30 31.97
N VAL A 501 -35.49 -10.23 30.91
CA VAL A 501 -34.54 -9.13 30.71
C VAL A 501 -35.26 -7.80 30.39
N ASP A 502 -36.31 -7.81 29.59
CA ASP A 502 -37.12 -6.60 29.35
C ASP A 502 -38.01 -6.24 30.57
N ALA A 503 -38.49 -7.23 31.33
CA ALA A 503 -39.13 -7.04 32.62
C ALA A 503 -38.17 -6.51 33.71
N ALA A 504 -36.87 -6.77 33.58
CA ALA A 504 -35.83 -6.19 34.44
C ALA A 504 -35.46 -4.76 34.00
N ARG A 505 -35.34 -4.50 32.70
CA ARG A 505 -35.12 -3.15 32.14
C ARG A 505 -36.20 -2.16 32.57
N SER A 506 -37.46 -2.58 32.57
CA SER A 506 -38.60 -1.75 33.01
C SER A 506 -38.69 -1.51 34.52
N ARG A 507 -37.76 -2.05 35.34
CA ARG A 507 -37.72 -1.87 36.81
C ARG A 507 -36.46 -1.18 37.32
N ILE A 508 -35.56 -0.73 36.45
CA ILE A 508 -34.44 0.12 36.87
C ILE A 508 -34.97 1.54 37.04
N GLU A 509 -35.02 1.99 38.29
CA GLU A 509 -35.48 3.34 38.65
C GLU A 509 -34.65 4.41 37.93
N HIS A 510 -35.27 5.06 36.94
CA HIS A 510 -34.72 6.29 36.38
C HIS A 510 -34.82 7.39 37.44
N LYS A 511 -33.67 7.68 38.08
CA LYS A 511 -33.47 8.98 38.72
C LYS A 511 -33.32 10.01 37.59
N GLU A 512 -34.43 10.64 37.21
CA GLU A 512 -34.43 11.72 36.22
C GLU A 512 -33.41 12.79 36.64
N LEU A 513 -32.39 12.98 35.81
CA LEU A 513 -31.48 14.12 35.88
C LEU A 513 -32.01 15.21 34.94
N SER A 514 -31.78 16.47 35.32
CA SER A 514 -32.42 17.65 34.74
C SER A 514 -32.18 17.80 33.23
N HIS A 515 -33.19 18.30 32.52
CA HIS A 515 -33.18 18.57 31.07
C HIS A 515 -32.31 19.80 30.69
N ASP A 516 -31.07 19.85 31.14
CA ASP A 516 -30.13 20.95 30.87
C ASP A 516 -28.71 20.38 30.74
N GLY A 517 -28.29 20.12 29.50
CA GLY A 517 -26.98 19.53 29.16
C GLY A 517 -27.05 18.28 28.26
N PHE A 518 -25.87 17.75 27.93
CA PHE A 518 -25.67 16.49 27.21
C PHE A 518 -24.96 15.48 28.11
N GLU A 519 -25.42 14.23 28.12
CA GLU A 519 -24.74 13.13 28.82
C GLU A 519 -24.80 11.87 27.96
N VAL A 520 -23.68 11.17 27.86
CA VAL A 520 -23.60 9.88 27.18
C VAL A 520 -24.40 8.84 27.96
N THR A 521 -25.20 8.03 27.26
CA THR A 521 -26.04 7.00 27.90
C THR A 521 -25.28 5.68 28.08
N ASP A 522 -25.76 4.83 29.00
CA ASP A 522 -25.26 3.45 29.11
C ASP A 522 -25.49 2.66 27.79
N SER A 523 -26.50 3.03 26.99
CA SER A 523 -26.77 2.42 25.68
C SER A 523 -25.67 2.70 24.65
N ASP A 524 -25.04 3.88 24.67
CA ASP A 524 -23.99 4.24 23.71
C ASP A 524 -22.72 3.39 23.95
N PHE A 525 -22.39 3.16 25.22
CA PHE A 525 -21.32 2.26 25.62
C PHE A 525 -21.67 0.80 25.29
N ASP A 526 -22.87 0.33 25.62
CA ASP A 526 -23.30 -1.05 25.39
C ASP A 526 -23.35 -1.39 23.89
N THR A 527 -23.87 -0.49 23.04
CA THR A 527 -23.90 -0.67 21.58
C THR A 527 -22.49 -0.73 20.99
N THR A 528 -21.61 0.18 21.39
CA THR A 528 -20.21 0.18 20.93
C THR A 528 -19.46 -1.07 21.39
N ALA A 529 -19.63 -1.46 22.66
CA ALA A 529 -19.02 -2.67 23.21
C ALA A 529 -19.58 -3.95 22.56
N ALA A 530 -20.86 -3.98 22.16
CA ALA A 530 -21.43 -5.09 21.40
C ALA A 530 -20.80 -5.21 20.00
N ALA A 531 -20.66 -4.11 19.28
CA ALA A 531 -20.03 -4.09 17.95
C ALA A 531 -18.55 -4.53 18.00
N VAL A 532 -17.76 -3.98 18.92
CA VAL A 532 -16.35 -4.36 19.13
C VAL A 532 -16.24 -5.85 19.53
N ARG A 533 -17.12 -6.33 20.41
CA ARG A 533 -17.15 -7.74 20.83
C ARG A 533 -17.47 -8.71 19.69
N ALA A 534 -18.42 -8.37 18.80
CA ALA A 534 -18.73 -9.18 17.63
C ALA A 534 -17.49 -9.30 16.71
N VAL A 535 -16.83 -8.18 16.40
CA VAL A 535 -15.63 -8.16 15.57
C VAL A 535 -14.46 -8.90 16.21
N LEU A 536 -14.15 -8.65 17.48
CA LEU A 536 -13.07 -9.34 18.19
C LEU A 536 -13.32 -10.85 18.28
N THR A 537 -14.57 -11.30 18.42
CA THR A 537 -14.92 -12.73 18.41
C THR A 537 -14.57 -13.38 17.08
N ALA A 538 -14.96 -12.77 15.95
CA ALA A 538 -14.61 -13.26 14.62
C ALA A 538 -13.10 -13.18 14.34
N LEU A 539 -12.45 -12.10 14.79
CA LEU A 539 -11.02 -11.88 14.63
C LEU A 539 -10.18 -12.95 15.36
N LEU A 540 -10.46 -13.18 16.65
CA LEU A 540 -9.71 -14.14 17.47
C LEU A 540 -9.96 -15.59 17.01
N ALA A 541 -11.17 -15.95 16.59
CA ALA A 541 -11.45 -17.28 16.03
C ALA A 541 -10.66 -17.53 14.72
N ARG A 542 -10.56 -16.53 13.84
CA ARG A 542 -9.72 -16.60 12.64
C ARG A 542 -8.23 -16.65 12.98
N GLN A 543 -7.80 -15.88 13.99
CA GLN A 543 -6.43 -15.82 14.47
C GLN A 543 -5.96 -17.18 15.02
N GLU A 544 -6.79 -17.84 15.84
CA GLU A 544 -6.60 -19.22 16.31
C GLU A 544 -6.39 -20.17 15.12
N GLY A 545 -7.33 -20.21 14.17
CA GLY A 545 -7.25 -21.08 12.99
C GLY A 545 -6.02 -20.85 12.11
N VAL A 546 -5.63 -19.58 11.90
CA VAL A 546 -4.41 -19.23 11.13
C VAL A 546 -3.13 -19.65 11.87
N ILE A 547 -3.07 -19.50 13.20
CA ILE A 547 -1.90 -19.92 13.99
C ILE A 547 -1.76 -21.45 13.97
N VAL A 548 -2.86 -22.19 14.14
CA VAL A 548 -2.88 -23.65 14.01
C VAL A 548 -2.43 -24.07 12.60
N ALA A 549 -2.99 -23.49 11.54
CA ALA A 549 -2.58 -23.79 10.16
C ALA A 549 -1.08 -23.50 9.90
N ARG A 550 -0.52 -22.45 10.53
CA ARG A 550 0.91 -22.13 10.44
C ARG A 550 1.81 -23.14 11.15
N LEU A 551 1.36 -23.79 12.23
CA LEU A 551 2.11 -24.90 12.87
C LEU A 551 2.24 -26.10 11.91
N HIS A 552 1.18 -26.43 11.17
CA HIS A 552 1.19 -27.52 10.19
C HIS A 552 1.86 -27.14 8.85
N ALA A 553 2.12 -25.85 8.58
CA ALA A 553 2.73 -25.41 7.33
C ALA A 553 4.17 -25.95 7.12
N PRO A 554 4.51 -26.54 5.96
CA PRO A 554 5.86 -27.05 5.70
C PRO A 554 6.97 -25.99 5.84
N LYS A 555 6.70 -24.74 5.48
CA LYS A 555 7.65 -23.63 5.61
C LYS A 555 8.07 -23.34 7.07
N THR A 556 7.19 -23.64 8.03
CA THR A 556 7.43 -23.52 9.47
C THR A 556 8.20 -24.71 10.03
N ARG A 557 7.89 -25.91 9.52
CA ARG A 557 8.46 -27.17 10.03
C ARG A 557 9.86 -27.48 9.49
N LYS A 558 10.26 -26.90 8.35
CA LYS A 558 11.58 -27.12 7.74
C LYS A 558 12.70 -26.75 8.72
N GLY A 559 13.60 -27.70 9.00
CA GLY A 559 14.73 -27.52 9.92
C GLY A 559 14.40 -27.72 11.40
N THR A 560 13.16 -28.07 11.75
CA THR A 560 12.74 -28.33 13.14
C THR A 560 12.51 -29.83 13.37
N ARG A 561 12.42 -30.23 14.65
CA ARG A 561 12.13 -31.61 15.06
C ARG A 561 10.78 -32.15 14.55
N TYR A 562 9.91 -31.26 14.10
CA TYR A 562 8.57 -31.52 13.60
C TYR A 562 8.50 -31.78 12.09
N TRP A 563 9.64 -31.78 11.39
CA TRP A 563 9.73 -32.22 10.01
C TRP A 563 9.68 -33.75 9.90
N GLN A 564 8.72 -34.28 9.13
CA GLN A 564 8.69 -35.68 8.72
C GLN A 564 9.43 -35.82 7.39
N PRO A 565 10.54 -36.59 7.30
CA PRO A 565 11.30 -36.73 6.07
C PRO A 565 10.56 -37.57 5.01
N ASP A 566 10.50 -37.07 3.77
CA ASP A 566 10.00 -37.84 2.62
C ASP A 566 11.07 -38.84 2.13
N GLY A 567 11.32 -39.88 2.94
CA GLY A 567 12.30 -40.92 2.66
C GLY A 567 13.73 -40.60 3.12
N ALA A 568 14.65 -41.55 2.86
CA ALA A 568 16.00 -41.56 3.43
C ALA A 568 16.95 -40.45 2.91
N THR A 569 16.57 -39.74 1.83
CA THR A 569 17.36 -38.66 1.23
C THR A 569 16.92 -37.26 1.65
N ASP A 570 15.86 -37.13 2.45
CA ASP A 570 15.32 -35.83 2.85
C ASP A 570 16.05 -35.22 4.06
N LEU A 571 17.05 -34.39 3.75
CA LEU A 571 17.87 -33.65 4.73
C LEU A 571 17.17 -32.40 5.33
N ARG A 572 15.86 -32.19 5.11
CA ARG A 572 15.13 -31.01 5.63
C ARG A 572 14.76 -31.11 7.12
N ARG A 573 15.03 -32.24 7.78
CA ARG A 573 14.87 -32.43 9.23
C ARG A 573 15.99 -31.74 10.01
N GLY A 574 15.65 -31.15 11.15
CA GLY A 574 16.61 -30.71 12.17
C GLY A 574 16.07 -30.96 13.58
N ASP A 575 16.82 -30.55 14.60
CA ASP A 575 16.47 -30.81 16.01
C ASP A 575 15.91 -29.58 16.75
N GLY A 576 15.90 -28.42 16.09
CA GLY A 576 15.42 -27.16 16.65
C GLY A 576 13.92 -27.15 16.97
N PRO A 577 13.47 -26.27 17.88
CA PRO A 577 12.05 -25.98 18.08
C PRO A 577 11.48 -25.19 16.88
N ILE A 578 10.16 -25.12 16.81
CA ILE A 578 9.43 -24.12 16.03
C ILE A 578 9.57 -22.76 16.73
N ASP A 579 9.83 -21.73 15.93
CA ASP A 579 9.84 -20.33 16.35
C ASP A 579 8.40 -19.84 16.64
N GLY A 580 8.05 -19.77 17.93
CA GLY A 580 6.73 -19.34 18.39
C GLY A 580 6.39 -17.90 17.98
N ILE A 581 7.38 -16.99 18.03
CA ILE A 581 7.22 -15.58 17.63
C ILE A 581 6.84 -15.48 16.16
N ARG A 582 7.53 -16.22 15.28
CA ARG A 582 7.26 -16.25 13.84
C ARG A 582 5.93 -16.91 13.48
N VAL A 583 5.54 -17.97 14.18
CA VAL A 583 4.25 -18.65 13.94
C VAL A 583 3.09 -17.74 14.32
N VAL A 584 3.15 -17.16 15.51
CA VAL A 584 2.10 -16.26 16.01
C VAL A 584 2.08 -14.96 15.19
N ASN A 585 3.23 -14.32 15.03
CA ASN A 585 3.43 -13.01 14.40
C ASN A 585 2.52 -11.93 15.02
N ALA A 586 2.85 -11.52 16.24
CA ALA A 586 2.05 -10.58 17.03
C ALA A 586 1.88 -9.21 16.33
N GLY A 587 2.93 -8.63 15.75
CA GLY A 587 2.89 -7.32 15.10
C GLY A 587 1.90 -7.25 13.93
N ARG A 588 1.87 -8.28 13.06
CA ARG A 588 0.86 -8.34 12.00
C ARG A 588 -0.57 -8.32 12.57
N TRP A 589 -0.80 -9.02 13.68
CA TRP A 589 -2.13 -9.08 14.29
C TRP A 589 -2.48 -7.80 15.07
N GLU A 590 -1.51 -7.04 15.54
CA GLU A 590 -1.71 -5.67 16.08
C GLU A 590 -2.25 -4.75 14.98
N GLU A 591 -1.57 -4.69 13.84
CA GLU A 591 -2.00 -3.94 12.64
C GLU A 591 -3.39 -4.38 12.16
N GLU A 592 -3.61 -5.68 12.04
CA GLU A 592 -4.85 -6.28 11.54
C GLU A 592 -6.02 -6.03 12.53
N THR A 593 -5.76 -6.01 13.85
CA THR A 593 -6.73 -5.60 14.88
C THR A 593 -7.08 -4.12 14.75
N ALA A 594 -6.08 -3.25 14.66
CA ALA A 594 -6.28 -1.80 14.55
C ALA A 594 -7.06 -1.45 13.27
N SER A 595 -6.69 -2.03 12.12
CA SER A 595 -7.39 -1.84 10.85
C SER A 595 -8.84 -2.32 10.89
N THR A 596 -9.14 -3.43 11.59
CA THR A 596 -10.51 -3.97 11.65
C THR A 596 -11.42 -3.15 12.57
N LEU A 597 -10.89 -2.60 13.68
CA LEU A 597 -11.67 -1.81 14.64
C LEU A 597 -11.82 -0.33 14.25
N THR A 598 -10.90 0.22 13.46
CA THR A 598 -10.89 1.63 13.05
C THR A 598 -12.21 2.16 12.49
N PRO A 599 -12.83 1.54 11.46
CA PRO A 599 -14.07 2.09 10.89
C PRO A 599 -15.23 2.14 11.92
N ILE A 600 -15.32 1.13 12.80
CA ILE A 600 -16.38 1.06 13.81
C ILE A 600 -16.19 2.14 14.87
N LEU A 601 -14.99 2.26 15.43
CA LEU A 601 -14.71 3.24 16.48
C LEU A 601 -14.72 4.67 15.94
N GLN A 602 -14.31 4.90 14.69
CA GLN A 602 -14.47 6.20 14.02
C GLN A 602 -15.95 6.55 13.82
N GLN A 603 -16.81 5.59 13.44
CA GLN A 603 -18.25 5.84 13.29
C GLN A 603 -18.94 6.11 14.63
N THR A 604 -18.57 5.41 15.70
CA THR A 604 -19.00 5.75 17.07
C THR A 604 -18.56 7.17 17.43
N ALA A 605 -17.28 7.50 17.29
CA ALA A 605 -16.75 8.82 17.64
C ALA A 605 -17.41 9.95 16.84
N ALA A 606 -17.68 9.73 15.54
CA ALA A 606 -18.43 10.64 14.68
C ALA A 606 -19.83 10.92 15.23
N THR A 607 -20.56 9.86 15.58
CA THR A 607 -21.93 9.95 16.08
C THR A 607 -21.99 10.67 17.43
N THR A 608 -21.10 10.32 18.36
CA THR A 608 -21.04 10.95 19.68
C THR A 608 -20.63 12.43 19.60
N ALA A 609 -19.61 12.75 18.80
CA ALA A 609 -19.15 14.13 18.62
C ALA A 609 -20.23 15.00 17.99
N ALA A 610 -20.90 14.52 16.93
CA ALA A 610 -21.99 15.25 16.28
C ALA A 610 -23.17 15.51 17.23
N ALA A 611 -23.54 14.51 18.05
CA ALA A 611 -24.64 14.64 19.02
C ALA A 611 -24.33 15.69 20.11
N LEU A 612 -23.12 15.65 20.69
CA LEU A 612 -22.71 16.67 21.68
C LEU A 612 -22.56 18.06 21.04
N SER A 613 -21.89 18.18 19.89
CA SER A 613 -21.74 19.48 19.20
C SER A 613 -23.10 20.11 18.89
N THR A 614 -24.07 19.29 18.46
CA THR A 614 -25.45 19.75 18.23
C THR A 614 -26.09 20.24 19.52
N SER A 615 -25.92 19.53 20.64
CA SER A 615 -26.45 19.95 21.93
C SER A 615 -25.80 21.21 22.51
N MET A 616 -24.50 21.43 22.28
CA MET A 616 -23.75 22.56 22.86
C MET A 616 -23.77 23.82 21.97
N THR A 617 -23.86 23.66 20.64
CA THR A 617 -23.71 24.76 19.66
C THR A 617 -24.89 24.93 18.71
N GLY A 618 -25.85 24.00 18.71
CA GLY A 618 -26.91 23.92 17.70
C GLY A 618 -26.45 23.38 16.34
N THR A 619 -25.15 23.06 16.17
CA THR A 619 -24.59 22.57 14.90
C THR A 619 -23.85 21.24 15.05
N ALA A 620 -24.13 20.29 14.17
CA ALA A 620 -23.42 19.02 14.10
C ALA A 620 -22.03 19.24 13.48
N THR A 621 -20.98 19.22 14.30
CA THR A 621 -19.59 19.31 13.87
C THR A 621 -18.77 18.14 14.42
N MET A 622 -17.74 17.74 13.68
CA MET A 622 -16.79 16.71 14.08
C MET A 622 -15.37 17.30 14.13
N PRO A 623 -14.78 17.55 15.31
CA PRO A 623 -13.39 17.96 15.41
C PRO A 623 -12.47 16.78 15.09
N ALA A 624 -11.31 17.06 14.49
CA ALA A 624 -10.29 16.04 14.21
C ALA A 624 -9.84 15.29 15.49
N ALA A 625 -9.89 15.95 16.65
CA ALA A 625 -9.60 15.35 17.95
C ALA A 625 -10.55 14.20 18.33
N ALA A 626 -11.81 14.20 17.87
CA ALA A 626 -12.74 13.08 18.09
C ALA A 626 -12.32 11.83 17.30
N ALA A 627 -11.85 12.00 16.05
CA ALA A 627 -11.26 10.91 15.28
C ALA A 627 -9.95 10.38 15.92
N ALA A 628 -9.15 11.27 16.52
CA ALA A 628 -7.96 10.88 17.27
C ALA A 628 -8.29 10.05 18.53
N ALA A 629 -9.42 10.29 19.20
CA ALA A 629 -9.87 9.45 20.32
C ALA A 629 -10.19 8.01 19.88
N ALA A 630 -10.85 7.83 18.73
CA ALA A 630 -11.05 6.51 18.13
C ALA A 630 -9.73 5.82 17.79
N LEU A 631 -8.78 6.52 17.16
CA LEU A 631 -7.46 5.97 16.81
C LEU A 631 -6.61 5.60 18.05
N ALA A 632 -6.74 6.33 19.15
CA ALA A 632 -6.11 5.96 20.42
C ALA A 632 -6.70 4.65 20.98
N ALA A 633 -8.02 4.47 20.89
CA ALA A 633 -8.69 3.24 21.31
C ALA A 633 -8.36 2.03 20.41
N THR A 634 -8.23 2.21 19.09
CA THR A 634 -7.80 1.12 18.17
C THR A 634 -6.35 0.70 18.41
N THR A 635 -5.46 1.67 18.67
CA THR A 635 -4.04 1.42 19.00
C THR A 635 -3.91 0.66 20.32
N MET A 636 -4.68 1.05 21.35
CA MET A 636 -4.79 0.31 22.61
C MET A 636 -5.25 -1.14 22.37
N ALA A 637 -6.23 -1.35 21.49
CA ALA A 637 -6.74 -2.68 21.17
C ALA A 637 -5.72 -3.56 20.43
N GLY A 638 -5.00 -3.00 19.46
CA GLY A 638 -3.92 -3.69 18.76
C GLY A 638 -2.83 -4.18 19.71
N ARG A 639 -2.35 -3.29 20.61
CA ARG A 639 -1.34 -3.62 21.62
C ARG A 639 -1.81 -4.70 22.59
N ALA A 640 -3.05 -4.63 23.07
CA ALA A 640 -3.61 -5.67 23.94
C ALA A 640 -3.66 -7.05 23.27
N VAL A 641 -3.94 -7.10 21.96
CA VAL A 641 -3.86 -8.35 21.17
C VAL A 641 -2.40 -8.80 21.00
N ALA A 642 -1.47 -7.89 20.76
CA ALA A 642 -0.03 -8.21 20.68
C ALA A 642 0.53 -8.81 21.99
N GLU A 643 0.09 -8.29 23.15
CA GLU A 643 0.44 -8.81 24.47
C GLU A 643 -0.14 -10.22 24.69
N LEU A 644 -1.43 -10.43 24.39
CA LEU A 644 -2.09 -11.75 24.44
C LEU A 644 -1.36 -12.77 23.55
N LEU A 645 -0.92 -12.35 22.36
CA LEU A 645 -0.16 -13.18 21.44
C LEU A 645 1.28 -13.45 21.89
N SER A 646 1.89 -12.53 22.64
CA SER A 646 3.20 -12.72 23.24
C SER A 646 3.14 -13.76 24.37
N GLU A 647 2.07 -13.76 25.18
CA GLU A 647 1.79 -14.86 26.11
C GLU A 647 1.63 -16.21 25.39
N LEU A 648 0.95 -16.24 24.23
CA LEU A 648 0.78 -17.46 23.45
C LEU A 648 2.11 -17.99 22.88
N ALA A 649 2.97 -17.11 22.38
CA ALA A 649 4.30 -17.49 21.91
C ALA A 649 5.12 -18.12 23.05
N ALA A 650 5.13 -17.50 24.24
CA ALA A 650 5.79 -18.06 25.42
C ALA A 650 5.18 -19.40 25.86
N ALA A 651 3.85 -19.57 25.76
CA ALA A 651 3.18 -20.84 26.07
C ALA A 651 3.58 -21.95 25.07
N LEU A 652 3.76 -21.62 23.79
CA LEU A 652 4.28 -22.55 22.78
C LEU A 652 5.74 -22.93 23.06
N ASP A 653 6.60 -21.98 23.41
CA ASP A 653 8.00 -22.27 23.75
C ASP A 653 8.12 -23.20 24.97
N VAL A 654 7.28 -23.00 26.00
CA VAL A 654 7.19 -23.90 27.16
C VAL A 654 6.66 -25.29 26.75
N ALA A 655 5.66 -25.36 25.88
CA ALA A 655 5.11 -26.64 25.39
C ALA A 655 6.13 -27.46 24.58
N GLN A 656 7.12 -26.81 23.96
CA GLN A 656 8.19 -27.43 23.18
C GLN A 656 9.39 -27.96 23.99
N ALA A 657 9.39 -27.75 25.32
CA ALA A 657 10.50 -28.16 26.20
C ALA A 657 10.65 -29.69 26.38
N GLY A 658 9.75 -30.50 25.80
CA GLY A 658 9.85 -31.97 25.73
C GLY A 658 9.47 -32.52 24.35
N ASP A 659 9.27 -33.84 24.26
CA ASP A 659 8.80 -34.53 23.04
C ASP A 659 7.28 -34.29 22.79
N ALA A 660 6.87 -33.03 22.72
CA ALA A 660 5.54 -32.66 22.28
C ALA A 660 5.36 -32.98 20.78
N THR A 661 4.17 -33.45 20.38
CA THR A 661 3.77 -33.60 18.97
C THR A 661 3.24 -32.28 18.41
N LEU A 662 3.10 -32.17 17.08
CA LEU A 662 2.44 -31.02 16.44
C LEU A 662 1.01 -30.84 16.96
N ASP A 663 0.26 -31.93 17.09
CA ASP A 663 -1.13 -31.89 17.55
C ASP A 663 -1.22 -31.36 18.98
N ARG A 664 -0.25 -31.70 19.85
CA ARG A 664 -0.15 -31.14 21.21
C ARG A 664 0.16 -29.64 21.22
N LEU A 665 0.89 -29.12 20.23
CA LEU A 665 1.08 -27.67 20.06
C LEU A 665 -0.20 -27.00 19.56
N ALA A 666 -0.92 -27.61 18.61
CA ALA A 666 -2.23 -27.12 18.17
C ALA A 666 -3.24 -27.10 19.33
N ASP A 667 -3.33 -28.18 20.13
CA ASP A 667 -4.13 -28.24 21.35
C ASP A 667 -3.76 -27.14 22.36
N THR A 668 -2.47 -26.78 22.45
CA THR A 668 -2.00 -25.69 23.32
C THR A 668 -2.54 -24.35 22.85
N VAL A 669 -2.58 -24.08 21.54
CA VAL A 669 -3.21 -22.88 20.96
C VAL A 669 -4.72 -22.88 21.27
N THR A 670 -5.43 -23.96 20.96
CA THR A 670 -6.88 -24.09 21.17
C THR A 670 -7.26 -23.92 22.65
N ALA A 671 -6.49 -24.52 23.56
CA ALA A 671 -6.70 -24.39 25.00
C ALA A 671 -6.41 -22.97 25.50
N PHE A 672 -5.42 -22.29 24.94
CA PHE A 672 -5.08 -20.90 25.28
C PHE A 672 -6.23 -19.95 24.94
N TYR A 673 -6.78 -20.01 23.71
CA TYR A 673 -7.93 -19.21 23.31
C TYR A 673 -9.18 -19.57 24.11
N ARG A 674 -9.50 -20.86 24.26
CA ARG A 674 -10.66 -21.32 25.05
C ARG A 674 -10.63 -20.80 26.49
N ALA A 675 -9.46 -20.71 27.11
CA ALA A 675 -9.32 -20.23 28.49
C ALA A 675 -9.36 -18.70 28.64
N ARG A 676 -9.03 -17.92 27.60
CA ARG A 676 -8.81 -16.47 27.70
C ARG A 676 -9.78 -15.62 26.86
N ALA A 677 -10.13 -16.05 25.66
CA ALA A 677 -10.75 -15.22 24.63
C ALA A 677 -12.03 -14.53 25.12
N ALA A 678 -13.00 -15.26 25.70
CA ALA A 678 -14.27 -14.67 26.14
C ALA A 678 -14.09 -13.52 27.16
N LYS A 679 -13.18 -13.67 28.14
CA LYS A 679 -12.89 -12.65 29.14
C LYS A 679 -12.10 -11.47 28.55
N PHE A 680 -11.13 -11.77 27.69
CA PHE A 680 -10.31 -10.78 27.01
C PHE A 680 -11.17 -9.89 26.09
N ILE A 681 -12.02 -10.51 25.25
CA ILE A 681 -12.94 -9.81 24.34
C ILE A 681 -13.88 -8.88 25.12
N ALA A 682 -14.47 -9.36 26.23
CA ALA A 682 -15.38 -8.53 27.04
C ALA A 682 -14.67 -7.29 27.62
N LEU A 683 -13.52 -7.49 28.26
CA LEU A 683 -12.74 -6.41 28.88
C LEU A 683 -12.19 -5.41 27.85
N LEU A 684 -11.73 -5.89 26.70
CA LEU A 684 -11.22 -5.03 25.63
C LEU A 684 -12.34 -4.25 24.95
N ALA A 685 -13.50 -4.88 24.71
CA ALA A 685 -14.66 -4.20 24.13
C ALA A 685 -15.22 -3.10 25.04
N GLU A 686 -15.33 -3.36 26.35
CA GLU A 686 -15.70 -2.33 27.34
C GLU A 686 -14.67 -1.19 27.36
N SER A 687 -13.38 -1.50 27.36
CA SER A 687 -12.31 -0.48 27.37
C SER A 687 -12.33 0.38 26.09
N CYS A 688 -12.51 -0.23 24.91
CA CYS A 688 -12.61 0.49 23.63
C CYS A 688 -13.85 1.40 23.58
N ALA A 689 -15.01 0.90 24.04
CA ALA A 689 -16.25 1.67 24.06
C ALA A 689 -16.13 2.90 24.97
N VAL A 690 -15.65 2.70 26.20
CA VAL A 690 -15.53 3.81 27.17
C VAL A 690 -14.49 4.84 26.72
N ALA A 691 -13.34 4.42 26.20
CA ALA A 691 -12.32 5.31 25.65
C ALA A 691 -12.83 6.12 24.44
N THR A 692 -13.49 5.48 23.49
CA THR A 692 -13.94 6.11 22.24
C THR A 692 -15.07 7.10 22.50
N VAL A 693 -16.11 6.68 23.24
CA VAL A 693 -17.32 7.47 23.44
C VAL A 693 -17.03 8.68 24.35
N ASN A 694 -16.36 8.49 25.50
CA ASN A 694 -16.00 9.62 26.35
C ASN A 694 -14.99 10.55 25.67
N GLY A 695 -13.99 10.00 24.96
CA GLY A 695 -12.97 10.80 24.29
C GLY A 695 -13.50 11.63 23.12
N ALA A 696 -14.46 11.09 22.36
CA ALA A 696 -15.13 11.83 21.29
C ALA A 696 -16.03 12.94 21.83
N ALA A 697 -16.76 12.68 22.93
CA ALA A 697 -17.54 13.70 23.63
C ALA A 697 -16.63 14.80 24.21
N ASP A 698 -15.49 14.46 24.82
CA ASP A 698 -14.59 15.43 25.44
C ASP A 698 -13.92 16.32 24.39
N ALA A 699 -13.48 15.73 23.27
CA ALA A 699 -12.93 16.45 22.13
C ALA A 699 -13.93 17.42 21.47
N ALA A 700 -15.21 17.03 21.39
CA ALA A 700 -16.27 17.90 20.88
C ALA A 700 -16.64 19.02 21.89
N ALA A 701 -16.57 18.75 23.20
CA ALA A 701 -16.75 19.77 24.23
C ALA A 701 -15.63 20.82 24.22
N GLU A 702 -14.38 20.37 24.07
CA GLU A 702 -13.22 21.26 23.93
C GLU A 702 -13.33 22.13 22.66
N SER A 703 -13.76 21.54 21.54
CA SER A 703 -13.99 22.26 20.29
C SER A 703 -15.18 23.24 20.33
N ALA A 704 -16.16 23.04 21.21
CA ALA A 704 -17.27 23.96 21.43
C ALA A 704 -16.88 25.18 22.30
N GLY A 705 -15.71 25.15 22.94
CA GLY A 705 -15.05 26.31 23.56
C GLY A 705 -15.12 26.35 25.10
N PRO A 706 -14.43 27.32 25.71
CA PRO A 706 -14.16 27.34 27.17
C PRO A 706 -15.38 27.59 28.04
N ALA A 707 -16.53 27.96 27.44
CA ALA A 707 -17.80 28.07 28.15
C ALA A 707 -18.44 26.72 28.47
N VAL A 708 -18.00 25.62 27.83
CA VAL A 708 -18.52 24.28 28.14
C VAL A 708 -17.89 23.77 29.44
N LEU A 709 -18.75 23.44 30.40
CA LEU A 709 -18.41 22.79 31.66
C LEU A 709 -18.75 21.31 31.57
N ARG A 710 -17.88 20.48 32.16
CA ARG A 710 -18.02 19.02 32.21
C ARG A 710 -17.90 18.51 33.64
N THR A 711 -18.82 17.64 34.02
CA THR A 711 -18.92 17.05 35.35
C THR A 711 -18.62 15.56 35.29
N TRP A 712 -17.74 15.09 36.16
CA TRP A 712 -17.44 13.66 36.25
C TRP A 712 -18.57 12.91 36.95
N VAL A 713 -19.17 11.94 36.26
CA VAL A 713 -20.29 11.13 36.77
C VAL A 713 -19.87 9.66 36.85
N THR A 714 -19.94 9.07 38.03
CA THR A 714 -19.72 7.64 38.23
C THR A 714 -21.04 6.89 38.23
N ARG A 715 -21.00 5.57 37.96
CA ARG A 715 -22.19 4.71 38.05
C ARG A 715 -22.67 4.43 39.49
N GLY A 716 -22.05 5.03 40.51
CA GLY A 716 -22.50 4.98 41.91
C GLY A 716 -22.47 3.61 42.61
N ASP A 717 -21.92 2.56 41.98
CA ASP A 717 -21.90 1.20 42.54
C ASP A 717 -20.52 0.79 43.11
N THR A 718 -20.52 -0.33 43.84
CA THR A 718 -19.35 -0.86 44.56
C THR A 718 -18.18 -1.30 43.67
N ARG A 719 -18.35 -1.34 42.34
CA ARG A 719 -17.28 -1.66 41.37
C ARG A 719 -16.58 -0.41 40.84
N VAL A 720 -17.08 0.80 41.13
CA VAL A 720 -16.35 2.05 40.83
C VAL A 720 -15.14 2.15 41.75
N ARG A 721 -13.94 2.32 41.18
CA ARG A 721 -12.69 2.39 41.96
C ARG A 721 -12.67 3.62 42.88
N PRO A 722 -12.11 3.55 44.11
CA PRO A 722 -12.12 4.66 45.07
C PRO A 722 -11.55 5.97 44.52
N ALA A 723 -10.54 5.89 43.65
CA ALA A 723 -9.96 7.06 42.97
C ALA A 723 -11.00 7.85 42.16
N HIS A 724 -11.93 7.16 41.48
CA HIS A 724 -12.97 7.79 40.67
C HIS A 724 -14.19 8.20 41.50
N GLN A 725 -14.46 7.52 42.62
CA GLN A 725 -15.50 7.94 43.57
C GLN A 725 -15.20 9.34 44.14
N LYS A 726 -13.92 9.68 44.34
CA LYS A 726 -13.49 11.05 44.73
C LYS A 726 -13.73 12.12 43.65
N LEU A 727 -13.86 11.72 42.38
CA LEU A 727 -14.12 12.64 41.27
C LEU A 727 -15.61 12.87 41.04
N ASP A 728 -16.49 12.02 41.57
CA ASP A 728 -17.95 12.12 41.37
C ASP A 728 -18.47 13.52 41.73
N GLY A 729 -19.16 14.16 40.79
CA GLY A 729 -19.65 15.54 40.91
C GLY A 729 -18.61 16.65 40.65
N THR A 730 -17.34 16.32 40.40
CA THR A 730 -16.29 17.32 40.11
C THR A 730 -16.54 17.95 38.74
N THR A 731 -16.82 19.26 38.72
CA THR A 731 -17.03 20.05 37.50
C THR A 731 -15.74 20.80 37.14
N LEU A 732 -15.30 20.70 35.88
CA LEU A 732 -14.18 21.48 35.30
C LEU A 732 -14.60 22.07 33.96
N PRO A 733 -13.91 23.09 33.42
CA PRO A 733 -14.02 23.47 32.02
C PRO A 733 -13.57 22.34 31.07
N ALA A 734 -14.07 22.36 29.84
CA ALA A 734 -13.55 21.51 28.77
C ALA A 734 -12.04 21.77 28.53
N GLY A 735 -11.30 20.72 28.16
CA GLY A 735 -9.83 20.76 28.00
C GLY A 735 -9.00 20.75 29.30
N VAL A 736 -9.58 21.05 30.47
CA VAL A 736 -8.85 21.04 31.76
C VAL A 736 -8.86 19.62 32.36
N PRO A 737 -7.71 18.92 32.50
CA PRO A 737 -7.68 17.53 32.95
C PRO A 737 -7.97 17.36 34.45
N TYR A 738 -8.51 16.20 34.83
CA TYR A 738 -8.76 15.81 36.22
C TYR A 738 -7.49 15.25 36.86
N ALA A 739 -7.13 15.73 38.07
CA ALA A 739 -6.06 15.16 38.87
C ALA A 739 -6.55 13.96 39.71
N VAL A 740 -5.90 12.80 39.60
CA VAL A 740 -6.33 11.54 40.22
C VAL A 740 -5.10 10.79 40.73
N ASP A 741 -5.03 10.52 42.04
CA ASP A 741 -3.99 9.70 42.69
C ASP A 741 -2.54 9.95 42.18
N GLY A 742 -2.18 11.21 41.93
CA GLY A 742 -0.84 11.63 41.48
C GLY A 742 -0.60 11.63 39.96
N THR A 743 -1.61 11.33 39.15
CA THR A 743 -1.61 11.46 37.69
C THR A 743 -2.78 12.33 37.20
N THR A 744 -2.92 12.49 35.88
CA THR A 744 -3.97 13.28 35.24
C THR A 744 -4.74 12.43 34.23
N LEU A 745 -6.08 12.48 34.28
CA LEU A 745 -6.96 11.89 33.26
C LEU A 745 -7.64 13.04 32.51
N ARG A 746 -7.65 12.99 31.18
CA ARG A 746 -8.45 13.93 30.39
C ARG A 746 -9.93 13.60 30.55
N PHE A 747 -10.31 12.36 30.28
CA PHE A 747 -11.68 11.83 30.37
C PHE A 747 -11.69 10.38 30.94
N PRO A 748 -12.85 9.83 31.31
CA PRO A 748 -12.92 8.46 31.81
C PRO A 748 -12.60 7.43 30.72
N GLY A 749 -11.58 6.59 30.96
CA GLY A 749 -11.10 5.60 29.98
C GLY A 749 -10.01 6.12 29.04
N ASP A 750 -9.40 7.28 29.33
CA ASP A 750 -8.30 7.86 28.54
C ASP A 750 -7.16 6.86 28.25
N PRO A 751 -6.92 6.45 26.99
CA PRO A 751 -5.91 5.43 26.65
C PRO A 751 -4.46 5.76 27.03
N PHE A 752 -4.15 7.02 27.34
CA PHE A 752 -2.82 7.46 27.78
C PHE A 752 -2.64 7.47 29.29
N ALA A 753 -3.71 7.26 30.07
CA ALA A 753 -3.64 7.16 31.53
C ALA A 753 -3.40 5.71 32.01
N PRO A 754 -2.81 5.52 33.21
CA PRO A 754 -2.49 4.20 33.75
C PRO A 754 -3.67 3.20 33.74
N THR A 755 -3.41 1.96 33.34
CA THR A 755 -4.45 0.92 33.15
C THR A 755 -5.25 0.61 34.42
N ASN A 756 -4.66 0.76 35.60
CA ASN A 756 -5.35 0.63 36.89
C ASN A 756 -6.43 1.73 37.13
N LEU A 757 -6.41 2.81 36.36
CA LEU A 757 -7.44 3.87 36.36
C LEU A 757 -8.41 3.75 35.17
N THR A 758 -8.03 3.09 34.09
CA THR A 758 -8.81 3.11 32.82
C THR A 758 -9.51 1.79 32.48
N VAL A 759 -8.93 0.63 32.82
CA VAL A 759 -9.56 -0.68 32.57
C VAL A 759 -10.84 -0.84 33.39
N ASN A 760 -11.89 -1.41 32.82
CA ASN A 760 -13.23 -1.52 33.43
C ASN A 760 -13.74 -0.17 33.98
N CYS A 761 -13.47 0.95 33.27
CA CYS A 761 -14.00 2.24 33.67
C CYS A 761 -15.51 2.31 33.45
N ARG A 762 -16.23 2.85 34.43
CA ARG A 762 -17.71 2.88 34.51
C ARG A 762 -18.16 4.26 34.97
N CYS A 763 -17.52 5.26 34.38
CA CYS A 763 -17.73 6.67 34.59
C CYS A 763 -17.88 7.34 33.23
N ARG A 764 -18.60 8.45 33.21
CA ARG A 764 -18.92 9.25 32.02
C ARG A 764 -18.86 10.73 32.38
N LEU A 765 -19.01 11.57 31.37
CA LEU A 765 -19.02 13.02 31.54
C LEU A 765 -20.40 13.57 31.19
N HIS A 766 -20.89 14.46 32.05
CA HIS A 766 -22.10 15.27 31.82
C HIS A 766 -21.65 16.69 31.44
N TYR A 767 -22.15 17.23 30.33
CA TYR A 767 -21.70 18.47 29.72
C TYR A 767 -22.82 19.51 29.70
N ARG A 768 -22.50 20.76 30.00
CA ARG A 768 -23.44 21.89 29.92
C ARG A 768 -22.70 23.17 29.57
N THR A 769 -23.40 24.13 28.97
CA THR A 769 -22.89 25.50 28.83
C THR A 769 -22.93 26.20 30.20
N GLY A 770 -21.82 26.83 30.59
CA GLY A 770 -21.78 27.74 31.73
C GLY A 770 -22.59 29.01 31.45
N PRO A 771 -23.01 29.74 32.49
CA PRO A 771 -23.69 31.02 32.31
C PRO A 771 -22.79 31.99 31.55
N THR A 772 -23.32 32.61 30.50
CA THR A 772 -22.64 33.71 29.79
C THR A 772 -22.51 34.90 30.73
N THR A 773 -21.37 35.59 30.65
CA THR A 773 -20.98 36.69 31.56
C THR A 773 -21.78 37.99 31.41
N GLU A 774 -22.98 37.95 30.83
CA GLU A 774 -23.88 39.11 30.69
C GLU A 774 -25.01 39.16 31.73
N GLU A 775 -25.25 38.11 32.53
CA GLU A 775 -26.20 38.16 33.65
C GLU A 775 -25.49 38.11 35.01
N THR A 776 -25.02 39.28 35.45
CA THR A 776 -24.76 39.57 36.88
C THR A 776 -25.64 40.74 37.30
N PRO A 777 -26.54 40.60 38.29
CA PRO A 777 -27.41 41.68 38.77
C PRO A 777 -26.68 42.72 39.64
#